data_AF-R3WIN6-F1
#
_entry.id   AF-R3WIN6-F1
#
_cell.length_a   1.000
_cell.length_b   1.000
_cell.length_c   1.000
_cell.angle_alpha   90.00
_cell.angle_beta   90.00
_cell.angle_gamma   90.00
#
_symmetry.space_group_name_H-M   'P 1'
#
loop_
_entity.id
_entity.type
_entity.pdbx_description
1 polymer ?
#
loop_
_entity_poly.entity_id
_entity_poly.type
_entity_poly.pdbx_seq_one_letter_code
_entity_poly.pdbx_strand_id
1 'polypeptide(L)'
;MEYSFRAGLFTFNTHEMSVFNEEIIDLMSIEKKGDKMKKKGRKYNRKWLLALSLVVVTLILGYFFMSRNKLKASTVVTSGDFRLTAENKWSQKDRKNYAALKWDKINDLSQSGYQLYQSEDGKTWNNRSLNYGKPIKVLNLYPDQIRSNTLKGWMDSLNLKASDGSNLIQVTPVTLSDYNANPNAYLKDDAGVYQYDVLMFGSWDTNNAKDISKNAAEETITYLDTGRGVLFGHDTVSDYSTRAEFYSHFKDLLGVGRRQTNSMTGSAEVRLINNGYLMKFPFELENDVVLNIPYAHNVELQDTTVGTTWLEFINPTAPWPNPILVDGNWRGGWYLKTNNNVGMIQTGHSQGNSNLDERKIIANTLYNLAQVSLDNFANDQTVKDDQAPNKPNTNISCGKGGNFNIEIDASDEGKEYQWYIEAHTKSSGKKKSDIVKEVIVSNIEGYFYEVTNSPKSNLKEKVEGYKDSYGRIDPEKYDLYVAPNEDSVEYDTKSTFSIQESKNSEKYLHVLAVDRASNISSVNSQRIKDLNRNIDFNVERTENEVKLIELNLDNTLNKKMDSLEIRIPKNTVIKDFSSLVLPEKWTVKEGNTETEYNDFTFAIKENNDLLVITNFINQLRFSINDPVDQKGEIKIVFYEKDKNEASSSKVTNVCWAEDIPQKVILKAYDEMNNAIPSADILLDQKLTIAKTESITPKKMEFYDFVKLVSTEGNQITPVEWTITNEVQEGHLIYRLRKLTVHSRQVVNNANNQVVVPKRGFGTLTSGNTLGEKKDEFSLNMNSTVDNGSAFDTYIIRYQIKEPLYTFISKIPMNYELIGYVLTTDKGQHLSSNSSQTPIQVDVSKNPEFWLTTYIKPVTLQPTFHHWEYKENKLGTIQNE
;
A
#
# COMPACT_ATOMS: atom_id res chain seq x y z
N MET A 1 48.44 -7.65 20.18
CA MET A 1 48.04 -6.32 19.65
C MET A 1 46.62 -6.09 20.12
N GLU A 2 46.51 -5.55 21.33
CA GLU A 2 45.27 -5.15 21.98
C GLU A 2 44.86 -3.78 21.44
N TYR A 3 43.60 -3.60 21.05
CA TYR A 3 43.01 -2.29 20.83
C TYR A 3 41.83 -2.13 21.78
N SER A 4 42.02 -1.30 22.80
CA SER A 4 41.00 -0.91 23.77
C SER A 4 40.10 0.17 23.17
N PHE A 5 38.79 -0.06 23.14
CA PHE A 5 37.80 1.01 23.01
C PHE A 5 37.32 1.42 24.40
N ARG A 6 37.69 2.62 24.84
CA ARG A 6 37.16 3.27 26.04
C ARG A 6 35.79 3.86 25.74
N ALA A 7 34.76 3.37 26.42
CA ALA A 7 33.46 4.02 26.53
C ALA A 7 33.57 5.25 27.45
N GLY A 8 33.19 6.43 26.93
CA GLY A 8 33.03 7.64 27.72
C GLY A 8 31.62 7.68 28.32
N LEU A 9 31.54 7.49 29.64
CA LEU A 9 30.34 7.78 30.43
C LEU A 9 30.12 9.31 30.48
N PHE A 10 28.96 9.78 30.05
CA PHE A 10 28.46 11.10 30.44
C PHE A 10 27.88 11.02 31.85
N THR A 11 28.60 11.61 32.80
CA THR A 11 28.12 11.90 34.15
C THR A 11 27.56 13.33 34.15
N PHE A 12 26.27 13.49 34.44
CA PHE A 12 25.67 14.81 34.66
C PHE A 12 26.12 15.32 36.04
N ASN A 13 26.97 16.35 36.04
CA ASN A 13 27.47 16.98 37.26
C ASN A 13 26.58 18.19 37.59
N THR A 14 25.86 18.11 38.70
CA THR A 14 25.01 19.16 39.26
C THR A 14 25.86 20.17 40.03
N HIS A 15 26.50 21.11 39.32
CA HIS A 15 27.26 22.20 39.98
C HIS A 15 27.33 23.53 39.22
N GLU A 16 26.37 23.84 38.34
CA GLU A 16 26.27 25.17 37.68
C GLU A 16 24.94 25.89 37.95
N MET A 17 24.28 25.60 39.07
CA MET A 17 23.02 26.25 39.47
C MET A 17 23.01 26.87 40.87
N SER A 18 24.19 27.20 41.43
CA SER A 18 24.30 27.88 42.74
C SER A 18 24.96 29.27 42.73
N VAL A 19 25.44 29.77 41.58
CA VAL A 19 26.14 31.08 41.53
C VAL A 19 25.20 32.25 41.15
N PHE A 20 23.95 31.98 40.80
CA PHE A 20 22.99 33.03 40.40
C PHE A 20 22.00 33.49 41.48
N ASN A 21 22.07 32.94 42.70
CA ASN A 21 21.09 33.20 43.75
C ASN A 21 21.61 33.95 44.99
N GLU A 22 22.92 34.21 45.12
CA GLU A 22 23.46 34.99 46.26
C GLU A 22 23.56 36.51 46.00
N GLU A 23 23.55 36.98 44.75
CA GLU A 23 23.66 38.42 44.45
C GLU A 23 22.33 39.20 44.50
N ILE A 24 21.18 38.53 44.65
CA ILE A 24 19.86 39.21 44.67
C ILE A 24 19.36 39.46 46.11
N ILE A 25 19.90 38.76 47.11
CA ILE A 25 19.45 38.88 48.51
C ILE A 25 20.15 40.03 49.27
N ASP A 26 21.29 40.53 48.79
CA ASP A 26 22.04 41.60 49.46
C ASP A 26 21.56 43.03 49.09
N LEU A 27 20.57 43.16 48.21
CA LEU A 27 20.02 44.46 47.75
C LEU A 27 18.75 44.92 48.48
N MET A 28 18.23 44.14 49.45
CA MET A 28 16.99 44.46 50.18
C MET A 28 17.15 44.55 51.71
N SER A 29 18.30 45.02 52.20
CA SER A 29 18.38 45.46 53.60
C SER A 29 19.08 46.83 53.73
N ILE A 30 18.59 47.62 54.69
CA ILE A 30 19.13 48.88 55.22
C ILE A 30 18.41 50.15 54.71
N GLU A 31 17.39 50.54 55.48
CA GLU A 31 16.99 51.93 55.64
C GLU A 31 17.44 52.44 57.03
N LYS A 32 18.01 53.66 57.04
CA LYS A 32 18.13 54.67 58.12
C LYS A 32 19.44 54.84 58.92
N LYS A 33 20.11 55.95 58.54
CA LYS A 33 20.61 57.11 59.34
C LYS A 33 22.13 57.41 59.30
N GLY A 34 22.45 58.56 58.69
CA GLY A 34 23.64 59.41 58.89
C GLY A 34 24.92 58.88 58.25
N ASP A 35 25.74 59.63 57.52
CA ASP A 35 25.96 61.07 57.50
C ASP A 35 26.60 61.50 56.15
N LYS A 36 26.73 62.81 55.93
CA LYS A 36 27.23 63.50 54.72
C LYS A 36 28.52 62.93 54.10
N MET A 37 28.55 62.76 52.77
CA MET A 37 29.54 63.45 51.92
C MET A 37 29.22 63.41 50.41
N LYS A 38 29.46 64.55 49.76
CA LYS A 38 29.20 64.89 48.34
C LYS A 38 30.01 64.04 47.37
N LYS A 39 29.43 63.64 46.22
CA LYS A 39 29.79 64.17 44.87
C LYS A 39 29.08 63.45 43.71
N LYS A 40 28.75 64.29 42.71
CA LYS A 40 28.49 64.03 41.29
C LYS A 40 27.20 63.29 40.92
N GLY A 41 26.19 64.10 40.59
CA GLY A 41 24.99 63.65 39.90
C GLY A 41 25.30 63.12 38.50
N ARG A 42 24.86 61.90 38.23
CA ARG A 42 24.65 61.37 36.89
C ARG A 42 23.13 61.30 36.69
N LYS A 43 22.58 62.19 35.86
CA LYS A 43 21.17 62.15 35.43
C LYS A 43 20.99 60.86 34.61
N TYR A 44 20.50 59.79 35.24
CA TYR A 44 20.02 58.63 34.51
C TYR A 44 18.69 58.99 33.85
N ASN A 45 18.67 58.86 32.52
CA ASN A 45 17.54 59.21 31.69
C ASN A 45 16.40 58.22 32.00
N ARG A 46 15.36 58.65 32.74
CA ARG A 46 14.20 57.83 33.15
C ARG A 46 13.56 57.06 31.98
N LYS A 47 13.68 57.57 30.75
CA LYS A 47 13.21 56.89 29.53
C LYS A 47 13.97 55.59 29.23
N TRP A 48 15.25 55.50 29.57
CA TRP A 48 16.09 54.32 29.31
C TRP A 48 15.82 53.19 30.32
N LEU A 49 15.58 53.53 31.59
CA LEU A 49 15.17 52.57 32.62
C LEU A 49 13.76 52.00 32.34
N LEU A 50 12.82 52.85 31.88
CA LEU A 50 11.49 52.39 31.44
C LEU A 50 11.56 51.48 30.21
N ALA A 51 12.42 51.81 29.23
CA ALA A 51 12.64 50.96 28.06
C ALA A 51 13.26 49.60 28.44
N LEU A 52 14.23 49.59 29.37
CA LEU A 52 14.84 48.34 29.84
C LEU A 52 13.83 47.47 30.60
N SER A 53 12.99 48.06 31.46
CA SER A 53 11.91 47.32 32.13
C SER A 53 10.86 46.80 31.15
N LEU A 54 10.56 47.54 30.08
CA LEU A 54 9.64 47.08 29.04
C LEU A 54 10.23 45.89 28.27
N VAL A 55 11.53 45.94 27.94
CA VAL A 55 12.26 44.86 27.25
C VAL A 55 12.31 43.60 28.12
N VAL A 56 12.62 43.73 29.41
CA VAL A 56 12.63 42.60 30.35
C VAL A 56 11.22 42.03 30.53
N VAL A 57 10.18 42.86 30.61
CA VAL A 57 8.78 42.39 30.67
C VAL A 57 8.38 41.70 29.36
N THR A 58 8.80 42.19 28.18
CA THR A 58 8.57 41.49 26.90
C THR A 58 9.41 40.23 26.73
N LEU A 59 10.59 40.14 27.33
CA LEU A 59 11.41 38.93 27.34
C LEU A 59 10.85 37.90 28.31
N ILE A 60 10.31 38.32 29.47
CA ILE A 60 9.63 37.44 30.42
C ILE A 60 8.28 37.00 29.83
N LEU A 61 7.47 37.90 29.26
CA LEU A 61 6.23 37.55 28.55
C LEU A 61 6.53 36.70 27.32
N GLY A 62 7.59 37.01 26.58
CA GLY A 62 8.05 36.24 25.41
C GLY A 62 8.56 34.86 25.80
N TYR A 63 9.25 34.71 26.92
CA TYR A 63 9.64 33.44 27.51
C TYR A 63 8.43 32.66 28.04
N PHE A 64 7.47 33.34 28.68
CA PHE A 64 6.21 32.75 29.16
C PHE A 64 5.25 32.36 28.01
N PHE A 65 5.34 33.03 26.86
CA PHE A 65 4.62 32.69 25.63
C PHE A 65 5.37 31.64 24.79
N MET A 66 6.71 31.63 24.77
CA MET A 66 7.51 30.60 24.09
C MET A 66 7.52 29.28 24.87
N SER A 67 7.41 29.31 26.21
CA SER A 67 7.25 28.10 27.03
C SER A 67 5.84 27.50 26.96
N ARG A 68 4.91 28.10 26.20
CA ARG A 68 3.57 27.55 25.94
C ARG A 68 3.49 26.60 24.74
N ASN A 69 4.57 26.43 23.98
CA ASN A 69 4.57 25.42 22.93
C ASN A 69 4.98 24.06 23.49
N LYS A 70 3.95 23.29 23.91
CA LYS A 70 3.73 21.84 23.64
C LYS A 70 2.64 21.24 24.55
N LEU A 71 1.49 21.91 24.67
CA LEU A 71 0.24 21.24 25.01
C LEU A 71 -0.74 21.67 23.92
N LYS A 72 -1.10 20.78 22.99
CA LYS A 72 -2.30 20.98 22.18
C LYS A 72 -3.44 21.01 23.19
N ALA A 73 -4.09 22.16 23.34
CA ALA A 73 -5.22 22.28 24.24
C ALA A 73 -6.41 21.53 23.61
N SER A 74 -6.98 20.56 24.34
CA SER A 74 -8.26 19.93 23.99
C SER A 74 -9.34 20.98 23.71
N THR A 75 -10.31 20.64 22.87
CA THR A 75 -11.40 21.57 22.54
C THR A 75 -12.34 21.74 23.74
N VAL A 76 -12.58 22.97 24.18
CA VAL A 76 -13.58 23.25 25.24
C VAL A 76 -14.98 23.21 24.63
N VAL A 77 -15.83 22.33 25.14
CA VAL A 77 -17.24 22.19 24.74
C VAL A 77 -18.11 23.15 25.53
N THR A 78 -17.93 23.17 26.86
CA THR A 78 -18.66 24.05 27.78
C THR A 78 -17.69 24.57 28.83
N SER A 79 -17.69 25.87 29.09
CA SER A 79 -16.86 26.44 30.15
C SER A 79 -17.41 26.13 31.55
N GLY A 80 -16.51 25.87 32.49
CA GLY A 80 -16.83 25.66 33.90
C GLY A 80 -16.18 26.70 34.83
N ASP A 81 -16.09 26.35 36.11
CA ASP A 81 -15.50 27.17 37.16
C ASP A 81 -13.96 27.23 37.10
N PHE A 82 -13.34 26.25 36.46
CA PHE A 82 -11.89 26.12 36.34
C PHE A 82 -11.50 25.30 35.10
N ARG A 83 -10.27 25.47 34.62
CA ARG A 83 -9.87 24.87 33.33
C ARG A 83 -9.47 23.41 33.46
N LEU A 84 -9.77 22.65 32.41
CA LEU A 84 -9.31 21.27 32.19
C LEU A 84 -8.67 21.19 30.80
N THR A 85 -7.66 20.34 30.66
CA THR A 85 -7.10 19.93 29.37
C THR A 85 -7.00 18.42 29.31
N ALA A 86 -7.36 17.85 28.16
CA ALA A 86 -7.08 16.47 27.80
C ALA A 86 -6.07 16.42 26.66
N GLU A 87 -5.27 15.37 26.59
CA GLU A 87 -4.33 15.13 25.49
C GLU A 87 -4.28 13.63 25.18
N ASN A 88 -4.48 13.27 23.90
CA ASN A 88 -4.29 11.91 23.43
C ASN A 88 -2.80 11.50 23.54
N LYS A 89 -2.54 10.35 24.15
CA LYS A 89 -1.21 9.78 24.30
C LYS A 89 -1.23 8.30 23.94
N TRP A 90 -0.08 7.78 23.54
CA TRP A 90 0.17 6.36 23.31
C TRP A 90 1.18 5.82 24.35
N SER A 91 0.96 4.60 24.83
CA SER A 91 1.96 3.83 25.57
C SER A 91 2.47 2.71 24.67
N GLN A 92 3.71 2.80 24.19
CA GLN A 92 4.32 1.75 23.38
C GLN A 92 4.51 0.46 24.18
N LYS A 93 4.79 0.58 25.48
CA LYS A 93 4.94 -0.56 26.38
C LYS A 93 3.64 -1.35 26.51
N ASP A 94 2.52 -0.66 26.68
CA ASP A 94 1.21 -1.28 26.92
C ASP A 94 0.41 -1.46 25.61
N ARG A 95 0.94 -0.97 24.48
CA ARG A 95 0.31 -0.93 23.15
C ARG A 95 -1.14 -0.45 23.20
N LYS A 96 -1.37 0.71 23.83
CA LYS A 96 -2.70 1.33 23.94
C LYS A 96 -2.65 2.84 24.11
N ASN A 97 -3.76 3.51 23.78
CA ASN A 97 -3.96 4.91 24.10
C ASN A 97 -4.23 5.14 25.60
N TYR A 98 -3.95 6.35 26.06
CA TYR A 98 -4.48 6.92 27.29
C TYR A 98 -4.71 8.43 27.11
N ALA A 99 -5.55 9.05 27.93
CA ALA A 99 -5.70 10.50 27.94
C ALA A 99 -4.95 11.11 29.13
N ALA A 100 -4.02 12.01 28.86
CA ALA A 100 -3.35 12.80 29.91
C ALA A 100 -4.22 14.00 30.27
N LEU A 101 -4.67 14.06 31.52
CA LEU A 101 -5.58 15.07 32.03
C LEU A 101 -4.86 16.00 33.02
N LYS A 102 -5.11 17.30 32.89
CA LYS A 102 -4.60 18.33 33.82
C LYS A 102 -5.61 19.44 34.01
N TRP A 103 -5.79 19.89 35.25
CA TRP A 103 -6.72 20.97 35.57
C TRP A 103 -6.14 21.98 36.55
N ASP A 104 -6.79 23.14 36.64
CA ASP A 104 -6.41 24.18 37.58
C ASP A 104 -6.60 23.72 39.04
N LYS A 105 -5.61 23.99 39.89
CA LYS A 105 -5.65 23.62 41.31
C LYS A 105 -6.65 24.52 42.06
N ILE A 106 -7.48 23.90 42.90
CA ILE A 106 -8.45 24.58 43.77
C ILE A 106 -7.88 24.75 45.19
N ASN A 107 -7.84 25.99 45.68
CA ASN A 107 -7.18 26.35 46.95
C ASN A 107 -7.92 25.88 48.23
N ASP A 108 -9.23 25.65 48.17
CA ASP A 108 -10.06 25.23 49.32
C ASP A 108 -10.71 23.85 49.08
N LEU A 109 -9.93 22.91 48.54
CA LEU A 109 -10.40 21.55 48.28
C LEU A 109 -10.72 20.82 49.59
N SER A 110 -11.90 20.20 49.65
CA SER A 110 -12.32 19.31 50.73
C SER A 110 -11.64 17.94 50.62
N GLN A 111 -11.84 17.09 51.62
CA GLN A 111 -11.32 15.72 51.61
C GLN A 111 -11.99 14.81 50.56
N SER A 112 -13.15 15.19 50.00
CA SER A 112 -13.76 14.49 48.87
C SER A 112 -13.02 14.74 47.54
N GLY A 113 -12.05 15.67 47.54
CA GLY A 113 -11.08 15.82 46.46
C GLY A 113 -11.69 16.13 45.09
N TYR A 114 -10.99 15.65 44.06
CA TYR A 114 -11.43 15.65 42.68
C TYR A 114 -12.02 14.29 42.28
N GLN A 115 -13.00 14.31 41.38
CA GLN A 115 -13.56 13.13 40.73
C GLN A 115 -13.64 13.36 39.21
N LEU A 116 -13.34 12.32 38.43
CA LEU A 116 -13.34 12.36 36.98
C LEU A 116 -14.61 11.76 36.40
N TYR A 117 -15.21 12.47 35.46
CA TYR A 117 -16.32 11.98 34.67
C TYR A 117 -15.93 11.96 33.20
N GLN A 118 -16.14 10.82 32.56
CA GLN A 118 -15.88 10.58 31.14
C GLN A 118 -17.21 10.29 30.43
N SER A 119 -17.32 10.75 29.18
CA SER A 119 -18.44 10.45 28.29
C SER A 119 -17.93 10.11 26.89
N GLU A 120 -18.58 9.13 26.25
CA GLU A 120 -18.33 8.74 24.85
C GLU A 120 -19.33 9.39 23.88
N ASP A 121 -20.45 9.91 24.38
CA ASP A 121 -21.57 10.46 23.60
C ASP A 121 -21.92 11.92 23.97
N GLY A 122 -21.21 12.49 24.95
CA GLY A 122 -21.49 13.80 25.55
C GLY A 122 -22.74 13.85 26.44
N LYS A 123 -23.43 12.72 26.66
CA LYS A 123 -24.73 12.65 27.37
C LYS A 123 -24.64 11.74 28.60
N THR A 124 -24.06 10.57 28.43
CA THR A 124 -23.89 9.55 29.45
C THR A 124 -22.53 9.73 30.10
N TRP A 125 -22.52 10.00 31.41
CA TRP A 125 -21.31 10.30 32.16
C TRP A 125 -21.02 9.21 33.19
N ASN A 126 -19.82 8.64 33.11
CA ASN A 126 -19.37 7.60 34.00
C ASN A 126 -18.16 8.07 34.80
N ASN A 127 -18.13 7.73 36.09
CA ASN A 127 -16.97 8.01 36.92
C ASN A 127 -15.79 7.11 36.51
N ARG A 128 -14.57 7.67 36.52
CA ARG A 128 -13.32 6.98 36.22
C ARG A 128 -12.31 7.23 37.34
N SER A 129 -11.46 6.24 37.59
CA SER A 129 -10.40 6.39 38.58
C SER A 129 -9.42 7.48 38.15
N LEU A 130 -9.03 8.33 39.11
CA LEU A 130 -7.96 9.32 38.95
C LEU A 130 -6.59 8.78 39.36
N ASN A 131 -6.54 7.53 39.85
CA ASN A 131 -5.38 6.96 40.50
C ASN A 131 -4.68 5.89 39.66
N TYR A 132 -5.00 5.72 38.38
CA TYR A 132 -4.29 4.79 37.51
C TYR A 132 -2.78 5.07 37.50
N GLY A 133 -1.98 4.05 37.79
CA GLY A 133 -0.52 4.15 37.91
C GLY A 133 -0.01 4.78 39.21
N LYS A 134 -0.88 5.22 40.11
CA LYS A 134 -0.54 5.77 41.43
C LYS A 134 -0.74 4.72 42.53
N PRO A 135 0.02 4.78 43.64
CA PRO A 135 -0.27 3.97 44.81
C PRO A 135 -1.65 4.29 45.40
N ILE A 136 -2.44 3.26 45.72
CA ILE A 136 -3.73 3.36 46.42
C ILE A 136 -3.66 2.67 47.78
N LYS A 137 -4.40 3.18 48.75
CA LYS A 137 -4.52 2.63 50.11
C LYS A 137 -5.86 1.94 50.29
N VAL A 138 -5.81 0.70 50.77
CA VAL A 138 -6.99 -0.16 50.96
C VAL A 138 -7.09 -0.59 52.42
N LEU A 139 -8.23 -0.32 53.05
CA LEU A 139 -8.55 -0.87 54.37
C LEU A 139 -9.28 -2.22 54.20
N ASN A 140 -8.64 -3.31 54.61
CA ASN A 140 -9.20 -4.66 54.56
C ASN A 140 -9.90 -5.01 55.88
N LEU A 141 -11.22 -5.02 55.86
CA LEU A 141 -12.12 -5.31 56.98
C LEU A 141 -12.52 -6.79 56.93
N TYR A 142 -11.71 -7.63 57.57
CA TYR A 142 -11.89 -9.09 57.55
C TYR A 142 -12.72 -9.57 58.76
N PRO A 143 -13.52 -10.64 58.63
CA PRO A 143 -14.53 -11.01 59.62
C PRO A 143 -13.97 -11.82 60.80
N ASP A 144 -12.92 -11.29 61.44
CA ASP A 144 -12.27 -11.79 62.65
C ASP A 144 -11.69 -13.21 62.53
N GLN A 145 -11.66 -13.77 61.33
CA GLN A 145 -11.05 -15.04 61.03
C GLN A 145 -9.66 -14.82 60.47
N ILE A 146 -8.63 -15.32 61.16
CA ILE A 146 -7.22 -15.08 60.79
C ILE A 146 -6.92 -15.55 59.36
N ARG A 147 -7.51 -16.68 58.93
CA ARG A 147 -7.35 -17.19 57.56
C ARG A 147 -8.05 -16.34 56.49
N SER A 148 -8.90 -15.38 56.86
CA SER A 148 -9.50 -14.41 55.95
C SER A 148 -8.66 -13.13 55.79
N ASN A 149 -7.66 -12.92 56.65
CA ASN A 149 -6.72 -11.80 56.53
C ASN A 149 -5.65 -12.06 55.46
N THR A 150 -6.08 -12.12 54.20
CA THR A 150 -5.26 -12.60 53.07
C THR A 150 -5.07 -11.57 51.96
N LEU A 151 -5.90 -10.51 51.91
CA LEU A 151 -5.87 -9.51 50.83
C LEU A 151 -4.49 -8.86 50.64
N LYS A 152 -3.79 -8.56 51.73
CA LYS A 152 -2.42 -8.00 51.64
C LYS A 152 -1.48 -8.96 50.92
N GLY A 153 -1.46 -10.23 51.31
CA GLY A 153 -0.62 -11.24 50.66
C GLY A 153 -1.01 -11.46 49.20
N TRP A 154 -2.30 -11.40 48.89
CA TRP A 154 -2.81 -11.48 47.52
C TRP A 154 -2.31 -10.33 46.65
N MET A 155 -2.46 -9.08 47.10
CA MET A 155 -2.02 -7.90 46.33
C MET A 155 -0.49 -7.81 46.23
N ASP A 156 0.23 -8.12 47.32
CA ASP A 156 1.70 -8.14 47.32
C ASP A 156 2.25 -9.19 46.33
N SER A 157 1.57 -10.34 46.19
CA SER A 157 1.99 -11.42 45.28
C SER A 157 1.91 -11.05 43.79
N LEU A 158 1.16 -10.00 43.44
CA LEU A 158 1.04 -9.51 42.06
C LEU A 158 2.25 -8.66 41.63
N ASN A 159 3.13 -8.30 42.57
CA ASN A 159 4.35 -7.52 42.33
C ASN A 159 4.11 -6.22 41.54
N LEU A 160 3.00 -5.54 41.82
CA LEU A 160 2.66 -4.25 41.25
C LEU A 160 3.40 -3.13 41.98
N LYS A 161 4.36 -2.48 41.31
CA LYS A 161 5.26 -1.48 41.89
C LYS A 161 5.12 -0.11 41.23
N ALA A 162 5.17 0.95 42.02
CA ALA A 162 5.33 2.32 41.54
C ALA A 162 6.80 2.59 41.15
N SER A 163 7.04 3.75 40.53
CA SER A 163 8.39 4.18 40.11
C SER A 163 9.38 4.32 41.27
N ASP A 164 8.90 4.58 42.48
CA ASP A 164 9.71 4.66 43.71
C ASP A 164 9.91 3.29 44.40
N GLY A 165 9.40 2.20 43.81
CA GLY A 165 9.50 0.84 44.34
C GLY A 165 8.45 0.48 45.41
N SER A 166 7.55 1.41 45.77
CA SER A 166 6.42 1.12 46.66
C SER A 166 5.38 0.21 45.99
N ASN A 167 4.58 -0.49 46.79
CA ASN A 167 3.45 -1.27 46.26
C ASN A 167 2.38 -0.32 45.73
N LEU A 168 1.87 -0.63 44.54
CA LEU A 168 0.75 0.08 43.92
C LEU A 168 -0.56 -0.09 44.69
N ILE A 169 -0.78 -1.24 45.32
CA ILE A 169 -1.95 -1.47 46.20
C ILE A 169 -1.43 -1.75 47.61
N GLN A 170 -1.73 -0.85 48.54
CA GLN A 170 -1.25 -0.90 49.92
C GLN A 170 -2.39 -1.28 50.85
N VAL A 171 -2.32 -2.48 51.43
CA VAL A 171 -3.42 -3.05 52.22
C VAL A 171 -3.11 -2.96 53.72
N THR A 172 -4.01 -2.34 54.48
CA THR A 172 -4.01 -2.36 55.95
C THR A 172 -5.16 -3.23 56.45
N PRO A 173 -4.91 -4.34 57.17
CA PRO A 173 -5.97 -5.17 57.69
C PRO A 173 -6.47 -4.71 59.06
N VAL A 174 -7.78 -4.80 59.27
CA VAL A 174 -8.48 -4.52 60.54
C VAL A 174 -9.58 -5.57 60.71
N THR A 175 -9.78 -6.04 61.95
CA THR A 175 -10.89 -6.97 62.23
C THR A 175 -12.23 -6.24 62.13
N LEU A 176 -13.27 -6.90 61.65
CA LEU A 176 -14.60 -6.31 61.57
C LEU A 176 -15.13 -5.96 62.98
N SER A 177 -14.77 -6.73 64.01
CA SER A 177 -15.10 -6.37 65.41
C SER A 177 -14.46 -5.05 65.85
N ASP A 178 -13.19 -4.82 65.55
CA ASP A 178 -12.50 -3.58 65.92
C ASP A 178 -13.09 -2.38 65.16
N TYR A 179 -13.36 -2.57 63.86
CA TYR A 179 -14.02 -1.56 63.04
C TYR A 179 -15.43 -1.23 63.56
N ASN A 180 -16.19 -2.24 63.97
CA ASN A 180 -17.51 -2.04 64.58
C ASN A 180 -17.44 -1.26 65.90
N ALA A 181 -16.41 -1.50 66.71
CA ALA A 181 -16.22 -0.81 67.98
C ALA A 181 -15.89 0.67 67.78
N ASN A 182 -15.07 1.02 66.77
CA ASN A 182 -14.72 2.41 66.48
C ASN A 182 -14.31 2.60 65.00
N PRO A 183 -15.28 2.80 64.08
CA PRO A 183 -14.97 2.88 62.65
C PRO A 183 -14.10 4.10 62.32
N ASN A 184 -14.34 5.25 62.96
CA ASN A 184 -13.60 6.48 62.71
C ASN A 184 -12.12 6.39 63.10
N ALA A 185 -11.74 5.57 64.09
CA ALA A 185 -10.32 5.35 64.43
C ALA A 185 -9.53 4.66 63.32
N TYR A 186 -10.21 3.99 62.39
CA TYR A 186 -9.58 3.35 61.24
C TYR A 186 -9.82 4.14 59.96
N LEU A 187 -11.02 4.69 59.74
CA LEU A 187 -11.30 5.47 58.53
C LEU A 187 -10.46 6.75 58.46
N LYS A 188 -10.23 7.40 59.59
CA LYS A 188 -9.62 8.73 59.68
C LYS A 188 -8.27 8.68 60.41
N ASP A 189 -7.37 9.57 60.01
CA ASP A 189 -6.13 9.84 60.74
C ASP A 189 -6.38 10.75 61.96
N ASP A 190 -5.30 11.08 62.69
CA ASP A 190 -5.36 11.96 63.87
C ASP A 190 -5.87 13.38 63.55
N ALA A 191 -5.82 13.81 62.29
CA ALA A 191 -6.36 15.08 61.83
C ALA A 191 -7.84 14.99 61.40
N GLY A 192 -8.47 13.83 61.54
CA GLY A 192 -9.84 13.58 61.12
C GLY A 192 -9.99 13.46 59.60
N VAL A 193 -8.90 13.13 58.88
CA VAL A 193 -8.87 13.00 57.43
C VAL A 193 -9.00 11.54 57.01
N TYR A 194 -9.88 11.26 56.05
CA TYR A 194 -9.96 9.92 55.47
C TYR A 194 -8.63 9.53 54.81
N GLN A 195 -8.05 8.43 55.28
CA GLN A 195 -6.69 8.01 54.92
C GLN A 195 -6.62 6.86 53.89
N TYR A 196 -7.78 6.28 53.55
CA TYR A 196 -7.92 5.19 52.59
C TYR A 196 -8.68 5.64 51.34
N ASP A 197 -8.37 5.01 50.21
CA ASP A 197 -9.04 5.22 48.93
C ASP A 197 -10.19 4.23 48.73
N VAL A 198 -10.01 2.99 49.22
CA VAL A 198 -10.99 1.91 49.10
C VAL A 198 -11.11 1.12 50.41
N LEU A 199 -12.34 0.75 50.79
CA LEU A 199 -12.60 -0.25 51.83
C LEU A 199 -12.93 -1.59 51.19
N MET A 200 -12.43 -2.69 51.74
CA MET A 200 -12.78 -4.05 51.34
C MET A 200 -13.35 -4.81 52.54
N PHE A 201 -14.61 -5.25 52.45
CA PHE A 201 -15.24 -6.11 53.45
C PHE A 201 -15.16 -7.59 53.03
N GLY A 202 -14.87 -8.51 53.96
CA GLY A 202 -14.70 -9.94 53.67
C GLY A 202 -13.22 -10.35 53.63
N SER A 203 -12.78 -11.40 52.93
CA SER A 203 -13.44 -12.37 52.06
C SER A 203 -13.44 -13.76 52.72
N TRP A 204 -14.57 -14.18 53.29
CA TRP A 204 -14.72 -15.51 53.94
C TRP A 204 -16.11 -16.07 53.70
N ASP A 205 -16.23 -17.40 53.68
CA ASP A 205 -17.51 -18.09 53.58
C ASP A 205 -18.47 -17.66 54.69
N THR A 206 -19.72 -17.36 54.35
CA THR A 206 -20.72 -16.78 55.28
C THR A 206 -20.23 -15.53 56.02
N ASN A 207 -19.21 -14.83 55.50
CA ASN A 207 -18.47 -13.75 56.18
C ASN A 207 -18.19 -14.09 57.66
N ASN A 208 -17.89 -15.35 57.98
CA ASN A 208 -17.72 -15.88 59.35
C ASN A 208 -18.89 -15.58 60.30
N ALA A 209 -20.12 -15.51 59.76
CA ALA A 209 -21.33 -15.06 60.46
C ALA A 209 -21.19 -13.68 61.15
N LYS A 210 -20.28 -12.84 60.67
CA LYS A 210 -20.09 -11.47 61.18
C LYS A 210 -20.88 -10.48 60.35
N ASP A 211 -21.53 -9.57 61.07
CA ASP A 211 -22.22 -8.41 60.52
C ASP A 211 -21.43 -7.14 60.80
N ILE A 212 -21.69 -6.11 60.00
CA ILE A 212 -21.35 -4.74 60.34
C ILE A 212 -22.28 -4.25 61.44
N SER A 213 -21.81 -3.36 62.31
CA SER A 213 -22.68 -2.67 63.26
C SER A 213 -23.40 -1.52 62.56
N LYS A 214 -24.58 -1.13 63.05
CA LYS A 214 -25.30 0.03 62.53
C LYS A 214 -24.43 1.30 62.42
N ASN A 215 -23.68 1.63 63.48
CA ASN A 215 -22.78 2.79 63.48
C ASN A 215 -21.67 2.68 62.42
N ALA A 216 -21.08 1.50 62.27
CA ALA A 216 -20.06 1.28 61.25
C ALA A 216 -20.65 1.33 59.82
N ALA A 217 -21.89 0.89 59.61
CA ALA A 217 -22.58 1.02 58.33
C ALA A 217 -22.85 2.49 57.97
N GLU A 218 -23.35 3.29 58.91
CA GLU A 218 -23.60 4.72 58.75
C GLU A 218 -22.30 5.51 58.43
N GLU A 219 -21.20 5.19 59.11
CA GLU A 219 -19.88 5.80 58.84
C GLU A 219 -19.29 5.34 57.49
N THR A 220 -19.57 4.10 57.08
CA THR A 220 -19.20 3.58 55.76
C THR A 220 -19.98 4.27 54.64
N ILE A 221 -21.28 4.57 54.85
CA ILE A 221 -22.08 5.38 53.92
C ILE A 221 -21.53 6.80 53.84
N THR A 222 -21.20 7.42 54.97
CA THR A 222 -20.58 8.76 54.99
C THR A 222 -19.24 8.77 54.22
N TYR A 223 -18.46 7.70 54.33
CA TYR A 223 -17.25 7.52 53.54
C TYR A 223 -17.55 7.40 52.03
N LEU A 224 -18.54 6.59 51.65
CA LEU A 224 -19.01 6.45 50.26
C LEU A 224 -19.50 7.78 49.67
N ASP A 225 -20.21 8.60 50.45
CA ASP A 225 -20.71 9.91 50.03
C ASP A 225 -19.59 10.90 49.69
N THR A 226 -18.35 10.63 50.12
CA THR A 226 -17.17 11.40 49.69
C THR A 226 -16.66 11.02 48.29
N GLY A 227 -17.29 10.03 47.63
CA GLY A 227 -16.88 9.50 46.33
C GLY A 227 -15.84 8.37 46.40
N ARG A 228 -15.42 7.96 47.61
CA ARG A 228 -14.44 6.89 47.82
C ARG A 228 -15.05 5.51 47.63
N GLY A 229 -14.21 4.51 47.35
CA GLY A 229 -14.64 3.18 46.94
C GLY A 229 -14.96 2.22 48.08
N VAL A 230 -15.97 1.36 47.92
CA VAL A 230 -16.17 0.20 48.80
C VAL A 230 -16.40 -1.07 47.97
N LEU A 231 -15.65 -2.12 48.29
CA LEU A 231 -15.81 -3.46 47.72
C LEU A 231 -16.32 -4.42 48.80
N PHE A 232 -17.43 -5.07 48.52
CA PHE A 232 -18.06 -6.07 49.35
C PHE A 232 -17.66 -7.48 48.87
N GLY A 233 -17.09 -8.27 49.75
CA GLY A 233 -16.66 -9.65 49.48
C GLY A 233 -17.76 -10.68 49.73
N HIS A 234 -17.39 -11.96 49.68
CA HIS A 234 -18.31 -13.08 49.70
C HIS A 234 -19.33 -13.03 50.86
N ASP A 235 -20.59 -13.14 50.45
CA ASP A 235 -21.80 -13.07 51.24
C ASP A 235 -21.94 -11.90 52.23
N THR A 236 -21.16 -10.83 52.16
CA THR A 236 -21.30 -9.68 53.08
C THR A 236 -22.71 -9.07 53.03
N VAL A 237 -23.14 -8.63 51.85
CA VAL A 237 -24.49 -8.08 51.61
C VAL A 237 -25.42 -9.20 51.16
N SER A 238 -26.07 -9.87 52.14
CA SER A 238 -26.91 -11.04 51.89
C SER A 238 -28.10 -11.11 52.86
N ASP A 239 -29.24 -11.63 52.40
CA ASP A 239 -30.51 -11.74 53.14
C ASP A 239 -30.48 -12.92 54.14
N TYR A 240 -29.52 -12.86 55.06
CA TYR A 240 -29.42 -13.73 56.22
C TYR A 240 -29.60 -12.90 57.49
N SER A 241 -30.28 -13.45 58.48
CA SER A 241 -30.50 -12.78 59.78
C SER A 241 -29.20 -12.41 60.51
N THR A 242 -28.09 -13.07 60.17
CA THR A 242 -26.74 -12.79 60.70
C THR A 242 -26.00 -11.68 59.96
N ARG A 243 -26.59 -11.09 58.90
CA ARG A 243 -26.05 -9.94 58.12
C ARG A 243 -27.11 -8.86 57.86
N ALA A 244 -28.00 -8.65 58.84
CA ALA A 244 -29.12 -7.73 58.71
C ALA A 244 -28.68 -6.28 58.45
N GLU A 245 -27.59 -5.83 59.07
CA GLU A 245 -27.09 -4.46 58.92
C GLU A 245 -26.43 -4.28 57.55
N PHE A 246 -25.55 -5.19 57.11
CA PHE A 246 -24.98 -5.14 55.77
C PHE A 246 -26.08 -5.13 54.69
N TYR A 247 -27.05 -6.03 54.78
CA TYR A 247 -28.10 -6.15 53.78
C TYR A 247 -29.00 -4.91 53.73
N SER A 248 -29.50 -4.45 54.88
CA SER A 248 -30.40 -3.29 54.94
C SER A 248 -29.77 -1.98 54.44
N HIS A 249 -28.46 -1.79 54.64
CA HIS A 249 -27.77 -0.56 54.27
C HIS A 249 -27.24 -0.54 52.83
N PHE A 250 -26.82 -1.68 52.29
CA PHE A 250 -26.06 -1.71 51.02
C PHE A 250 -26.76 -2.41 49.85
N LYS A 251 -27.85 -3.17 50.09
CA LYS A 251 -28.50 -3.96 49.03
C LYS A 251 -28.99 -3.10 47.85
N ASP A 252 -29.52 -1.92 48.11
CA ASP A 252 -30.09 -1.05 47.06
C ASP A 252 -28.99 -0.34 46.27
N LEU A 253 -27.88 0.04 46.93
CA LEU A 253 -26.69 0.58 46.28
C LEU A 253 -26.07 -0.44 45.31
N LEU A 254 -26.07 -1.71 45.72
CA LEU A 254 -25.59 -2.82 44.90
C LEU A 254 -26.67 -3.42 44.01
N GLY A 255 -27.93 -3.02 44.10
CA GLY A 255 -29.04 -3.68 43.40
C GLY A 255 -29.04 -5.21 43.58
N VAL A 256 -28.92 -5.69 44.81
CA VAL A 256 -28.96 -7.13 45.13
C VAL A 256 -30.17 -7.46 46.00
N GLY A 257 -30.64 -8.70 45.95
CA GLY A 257 -31.76 -9.15 46.75
C GLY A 257 -32.30 -10.53 46.37
N ARG A 258 -33.18 -11.04 47.24
CA ARG A 258 -33.69 -12.41 47.18
C ARG A 258 -35.12 -12.45 46.67
N ARG A 259 -35.36 -13.17 45.56
CA ARG A 259 -36.71 -13.39 44.99
C ARG A 259 -37.25 -14.81 45.15
N GLN A 260 -36.39 -15.80 45.37
CA GLN A 260 -36.78 -17.22 45.54
C GLN A 260 -35.89 -17.92 46.58
N THR A 261 -36.35 -19.07 47.09
CA THR A 261 -35.63 -19.83 48.13
C THR A 261 -34.42 -20.61 47.59
N ASN A 262 -34.33 -20.88 46.28
CA ASN A 262 -33.28 -21.73 45.65
C ASN A 262 -32.56 -21.06 44.44
N SER A 263 -31.94 -19.90 44.64
CA SER A 263 -31.23 -19.14 43.59
C SER A 263 -29.70 -19.24 43.62
N MET A 264 -29.14 -20.14 44.44
CA MET A 264 -27.69 -20.22 44.63
C MET A 264 -27.00 -20.79 43.39
N THR A 265 -26.19 -19.98 42.72
CA THR A 265 -25.40 -20.41 41.55
C THR A 265 -23.93 -20.22 41.88
N GLY A 266 -23.10 -21.22 41.61
CA GLY A 266 -21.67 -21.13 41.89
C GLY A 266 -20.84 -22.01 40.99
N SER A 267 -19.59 -21.62 40.80
CA SER A 267 -18.62 -22.31 39.97
C SER A 267 -17.18 -22.04 40.44
N ALA A 268 -16.25 -22.82 39.92
CA ALA A 268 -14.82 -22.55 39.96
C ALA A 268 -14.32 -21.84 38.66
N GLU A 269 -15.24 -21.52 37.75
CA GLU A 269 -14.95 -20.84 36.49
C GLU A 269 -15.85 -19.62 36.31
N VAL A 270 -15.27 -18.53 35.85
CA VAL A 270 -15.99 -17.31 35.48
C VAL A 270 -15.64 -16.86 34.08
N ARG A 271 -16.61 -16.33 33.36
CA ARG A 271 -16.42 -15.71 32.05
C ARG A 271 -16.53 -14.20 32.18
N LEU A 272 -15.60 -13.50 31.53
CA LEU A 272 -15.69 -12.07 31.34
C LEU A 272 -16.84 -11.76 30.36
N ILE A 273 -17.88 -11.06 30.82
CA ILE A 273 -19.05 -10.69 29.99
C ILE A 273 -19.10 -9.21 29.62
N ASN A 274 -18.25 -8.40 30.25
CA ASN A 274 -18.05 -7.00 29.90
C ASN A 274 -16.56 -6.68 29.98
N ASN A 275 -15.88 -6.61 28.84
CA ASN A 275 -14.46 -6.23 28.76
C ASN A 275 -14.25 -4.71 28.69
N GLY A 276 -15.10 -3.94 29.37
CA GLY A 276 -14.98 -2.49 29.48
C GLY A 276 -13.85 -2.04 30.41
N TYR A 277 -13.87 -0.76 30.78
CA TYR A 277 -12.79 -0.07 31.49
C TYR A 277 -12.23 -0.77 32.74
N LEU A 278 -13.08 -1.48 33.48
CA LEU A 278 -12.66 -2.13 34.72
C LEU A 278 -11.58 -3.20 34.47
N MET A 279 -11.57 -3.82 33.28
CA MET A 279 -10.66 -4.91 32.93
C MET A 279 -9.41 -4.48 32.17
N LYS A 280 -9.07 -3.19 32.21
CA LYS A 280 -7.96 -2.61 31.44
C LYS A 280 -6.77 -2.16 32.28
N PHE A 281 -6.91 -2.13 33.61
CA PHE A 281 -5.84 -1.72 34.52
C PHE A 281 -6.06 -2.27 35.95
N PRO A 282 -5.00 -2.71 36.67
CA PRO A 282 -3.60 -2.79 36.23
C PRO A 282 -3.30 -3.99 35.31
N PHE A 283 -4.23 -4.95 35.21
CA PHE A 283 -4.12 -6.07 34.29
C PHE A 283 -5.15 -5.95 33.19
N GLU A 284 -4.70 -5.95 31.95
CA GLU A 284 -5.60 -6.17 30.82
C GLU A 284 -5.98 -7.65 30.75
N LEU A 285 -7.28 -7.91 30.60
CA LEU A 285 -7.81 -9.26 30.40
C LEU A 285 -8.14 -9.49 28.92
N GLU A 286 -7.87 -10.71 28.46
CA GLU A 286 -8.21 -11.21 27.13
C GLU A 286 -9.73 -11.14 26.87
N ASN A 287 -10.10 -10.99 25.59
CA ASN A 287 -11.51 -10.95 25.21
C ASN A 287 -12.18 -12.30 25.47
N ASP A 288 -13.40 -12.28 26.02
CA ASP A 288 -14.22 -13.48 26.32
C ASP A 288 -13.52 -14.56 27.17
N VAL A 289 -12.48 -14.16 27.91
CA VAL A 289 -11.66 -15.09 28.68
C VAL A 289 -12.46 -15.82 29.75
N VAL A 290 -12.22 -17.12 29.84
CA VAL A 290 -12.64 -17.95 30.97
C VAL A 290 -11.50 -18.01 31.97
N LEU A 291 -11.78 -17.56 33.18
CA LEU A 291 -10.82 -17.49 34.27
C LEU A 291 -11.15 -18.54 35.32
N ASN A 292 -10.11 -19.16 35.85
CA ASN A 292 -10.26 -20.08 36.96
C ASN A 292 -10.31 -19.26 38.25
N ILE A 293 -11.20 -19.63 39.16
CA ILE A 293 -11.26 -19.05 40.51
C ILE A 293 -11.39 -20.20 41.51
N PRO A 294 -11.04 -19.98 42.79
CA PRO A 294 -11.57 -20.86 43.83
C PRO A 294 -13.10 -20.92 43.74
N TYR A 295 -13.66 -22.09 44.06
CA TYR A 295 -15.11 -22.26 44.05
C TYR A 295 -15.80 -21.14 44.85
N ALA A 296 -16.77 -20.48 44.22
CA ALA A 296 -17.57 -19.42 44.82
C ALA A 296 -19.02 -19.50 44.33
N HIS A 297 -19.93 -18.85 45.05
CA HIS A 297 -21.34 -18.77 44.68
C HIS A 297 -21.93 -17.40 45.01
N ASN A 298 -23.04 -17.06 44.37
CA ASN A 298 -23.93 -15.97 44.78
C ASN A 298 -25.22 -16.56 45.39
N VAL A 299 -25.66 -15.99 46.51
CA VAL A 299 -26.96 -16.31 47.13
C VAL A 299 -28.04 -15.31 46.70
N GLU A 300 -27.65 -14.04 46.57
CA GLU A 300 -28.50 -12.95 46.11
C GLU A 300 -28.54 -12.88 44.59
N LEU A 301 -29.71 -12.56 44.06
CA LEU A 301 -29.85 -12.16 42.67
C LEU A 301 -29.43 -10.69 42.54
N GLN A 302 -29.01 -10.30 41.35
CA GLN A 302 -28.78 -8.89 41.03
C GLN A 302 -29.92 -8.34 40.17
N ASP A 303 -30.27 -7.08 40.39
CA ASP A 303 -31.07 -6.27 39.49
C ASP A 303 -30.19 -5.74 38.36
N THR A 304 -30.49 -6.14 37.13
CA THR A 304 -29.74 -5.78 35.92
C THR A 304 -29.88 -4.30 35.55
N THR A 305 -30.79 -3.56 36.17
CA THR A 305 -30.95 -2.12 35.99
C THR A 305 -30.04 -1.29 36.90
N VAL A 306 -29.36 -1.93 37.87
CA VAL A 306 -28.53 -1.25 38.85
C VAL A 306 -27.06 -1.67 38.70
N GLY A 307 -26.28 -0.74 38.13
CA GLY A 307 -24.85 -0.91 37.94
C GLY A 307 -24.49 -1.83 36.77
N THR A 308 -23.31 -2.45 36.83
CA THR A 308 -22.75 -3.26 35.75
C THR A 308 -22.22 -4.58 36.30
N THR A 309 -22.58 -5.67 35.65
CA THR A 309 -21.98 -7.00 35.89
C THR A 309 -20.80 -7.18 34.95
N TRP A 310 -19.66 -7.60 35.51
CA TRP A 310 -18.42 -7.73 34.77
C TRP A 310 -18.09 -9.18 34.45
N LEU A 311 -18.26 -10.06 35.43
CA LEU A 311 -18.01 -11.50 35.31
C LEU A 311 -19.21 -12.31 35.79
N GLU A 312 -19.43 -13.43 35.13
CA GLU A 312 -20.44 -14.42 35.49
C GLU A 312 -19.82 -15.79 35.70
N PHE A 313 -20.44 -16.62 36.53
CA PHE A 313 -20.11 -18.02 36.63
C PHE A 313 -20.49 -18.76 35.35
N ILE A 314 -19.64 -19.68 34.91
CA ILE A 314 -19.97 -20.65 33.86
C ILE A 314 -19.91 -22.06 34.42
N ASN A 315 -20.56 -23.03 33.77
CA ASN A 315 -20.52 -24.43 34.18
C ASN A 315 -20.75 -24.63 35.69
N PRO A 316 -21.88 -24.19 36.25
CA PRO A 316 -22.08 -24.19 37.70
C PRO A 316 -21.90 -25.60 38.29
N THR A 317 -21.05 -25.71 39.31
CA THR A 317 -20.61 -26.98 39.92
C THR A 317 -20.67 -26.89 41.43
N ALA A 318 -21.56 -27.63 42.11
CA ALA A 318 -21.68 -27.59 43.57
C ALA A 318 -22.63 -28.69 44.07
N PRO A 319 -22.94 -28.78 45.38
CA PRO A 319 -24.07 -29.55 45.86
C PRO A 319 -25.44 -28.99 45.39
N TRP A 320 -25.50 -27.74 44.92
CA TRP A 320 -26.71 -27.06 44.42
C TRP A 320 -26.41 -26.30 43.11
N PRO A 321 -26.12 -27.00 41.99
CA PRO A 321 -25.73 -26.37 40.74
C PRO A 321 -26.96 -25.80 40.03
N ASN A 322 -27.43 -24.62 40.44
CA ASN A 322 -28.53 -23.98 39.74
C ASN A 322 -28.03 -23.37 38.42
N PRO A 323 -28.77 -23.53 37.31
CA PRO A 323 -28.47 -22.82 36.07
C PRO A 323 -28.48 -21.30 36.31
N ILE A 324 -27.83 -20.56 35.42
CA ILE A 324 -27.89 -19.09 35.44
C ILE A 324 -29.37 -18.68 35.32
N LEU A 325 -29.90 -18.04 36.37
CA LEU A 325 -31.25 -17.50 36.36
C LEU A 325 -31.27 -16.19 35.59
N VAL A 326 -32.26 -16.02 34.71
CA VAL A 326 -32.64 -14.74 34.13
C VAL A 326 -34.18 -14.64 34.21
N ASP A 327 -34.68 -13.75 35.06
CA ASP A 327 -36.10 -13.50 35.25
C ASP A 327 -36.39 -11.98 35.21
N GLY A 328 -36.82 -11.50 34.04
CA GLY A 328 -37.02 -10.08 33.78
C GLY A 328 -35.74 -9.29 34.07
N ASN A 329 -35.80 -8.42 35.09
CA ASN A 329 -34.66 -7.60 35.51
C ASN A 329 -33.74 -8.28 36.53
N TRP A 330 -33.99 -9.53 36.93
CA TRP A 330 -33.19 -10.19 37.97
C TRP A 330 -32.37 -11.33 37.40
N ARG A 331 -31.09 -11.37 37.76
CA ARG A 331 -30.11 -12.32 37.25
C ARG A 331 -29.35 -13.01 38.38
N GLY A 332 -29.22 -14.33 38.31
CA GLY A 332 -28.31 -15.12 39.14
C GLY A 332 -26.98 -15.38 38.44
N GLY A 333 -26.06 -16.06 39.11
CA GLY A 333 -24.82 -16.53 38.47
C GLY A 333 -23.78 -15.43 38.19
N TRP A 334 -23.83 -14.31 38.90
CA TRP A 334 -22.85 -13.22 38.76
C TRP A 334 -21.71 -13.37 39.77
N TYR A 335 -20.50 -12.97 39.36
CA TYR A 335 -19.29 -13.05 40.20
C TYR A 335 -18.80 -11.69 40.68
N LEU A 336 -18.82 -10.68 39.79
CA LEU A 336 -18.42 -9.31 40.09
C LEU A 336 -19.44 -8.33 39.51
N LYS A 337 -19.92 -7.42 40.34
CA LYS A 337 -20.72 -6.27 39.92
C LYS A 337 -20.22 -4.97 40.56
N THR A 338 -20.44 -3.86 39.89
CA THR A 338 -20.18 -2.52 40.43
C THR A 338 -21.37 -1.59 40.17
N ASN A 339 -21.49 -0.54 40.96
CA ASN A 339 -22.41 0.58 40.73
C ASN A 339 -21.74 1.84 41.28
N ASN A 340 -21.39 2.81 40.43
CA ASN A 340 -20.60 3.99 40.82
C ASN A 340 -19.29 3.62 41.57
N ASN A 341 -19.19 4.01 42.84
CA ASN A 341 -18.05 3.77 43.74
C ASN A 341 -18.28 2.59 44.70
N VAL A 342 -19.28 1.74 44.46
CA VAL A 342 -19.49 0.49 45.20
C VAL A 342 -19.36 -0.73 44.30
N GLY A 343 -18.82 -1.82 44.82
CA GLY A 343 -18.76 -3.12 44.14
C GLY A 343 -19.03 -4.28 45.06
N MET A 344 -19.41 -5.42 44.49
CA MET A 344 -19.51 -6.69 45.19
C MET A 344 -18.89 -7.80 44.36
N ILE A 345 -18.04 -8.61 45.00
CA ILE A 345 -17.32 -9.73 44.42
C ILE A 345 -17.55 -11.00 45.26
N GLN A 346 -17.74 -12.14 44.60
CA GLN A 346 -18.03 -13.40 45.29
C GLN A 346 -16.78 -14.13 45.83
N THR A 347 -15.60 -13.50 45.85
CA THR A 347 -14.36 -14.04 46.44
C THR A 347 -14.50 -14.26 47.94
N GLY A 348 -14.22 -15.50 48.41
CA GLY A 348 -14.13 -15.82 49.84
C GLY A 348 -14.52 -17.25 50.26
N HIS A 349 -15.16 -18.02 49.38
CA HIS A 349 -15.64 -19.40 49.65
C HIS A 349 -14.55 -20.48 49.48
N SER A 350 -13.34 -20.20 49.97
CA SER A 350 -12.13 -20.95 49.63
C SER A 350 -11.21 -21.22 50.83
N GLN A 351 -11.70 -20.96 52.05
CA GLN A 351 -10.91 -20.98 53.29
C GLN A 351 -9.70 -20.04 53.26
N GLY A 352 -9.80 -18.90 52.56
CA GLY A 352 -8.73 -17.90 52.45
C GLY A 352 -7.77 -18.11 51.27
N ASN A 353 -8.05 -19.08 50.39
CA ASN A 353 -7.26 -19.30 49.20
C ASN A 353 -7.72 -18.39 48.04
N SER A 354 -6.78 -17.97 47.20
CA SER A 354 -7.06 -17.27 45.94
C SER A 354 -6.00 -17.66 44.92
N ASN A 355 -6.33 -17.66 43.63
CA ASN A 355 -5.39 -17.93 42.55
C ASN A 355 -5.01 -16.64 41.80
N LEU A 356 -4.16 -16.73 40.78
CA LEU A 356 -3.65 -15.55 40.08
C LEU A 356 -4.78 -14.76 39.38
N ASP A 357 -5.71 -15.44 38.72
CA ASP A 357 -6.78 -14.78 37.95
C ASP A 357 -7.72 -14.00 38.87
N GLU A 358 -8.17 -14.60 39.97
CA GLU A 358 -8.99 -13.92 40.98
C GLU A 358 -8.28 -12.69 41.56
N ARG A 359 -6.98 -12.81 41.86
CA ARG A 359 -6.18 -11.67 42.38
C ARG A 359 -6.10 -10.52 41.36
N LYS A 360 -5.98 -10.81 40.07
CA LYS A 360 -6.01 -9.79 39.01
C LYS A 360 -7.36 -9.09 38.95
N ILE A 361 -8.48 -9.82 39.05
CA ILE A 361 -9.83 -9.24 39.08
C ILE A 361 -9.99 -8.31 40.28
N ILE A 362 -9.53 -8.73 41.47
CA ILE A 362 -9.58 -7.91 42.70
C ILE A 362 -8.74 -6.64 42.51
N ALA A 363 -7.51 -6.75 42.03
CA ALA A 363 -6.62 -5.60 41.81
C ALA A 363 -7.24 -4.58 40.83
N ASN A 364 -7.79 -5.06 39.72
CA ASN A 364 -8.52 -4.25 38.76
C ASN A 364 -9.71 -3.53 39.42
N THR A 365 -10.51 -4.25 40.21
CA THR A 365 -11.69 -3.70 40.89
C THR A 365 -11.31 -2.62 41.90
N LEU A 366 -10.31 -2.87 42.75
CA LEU A 366 -9.82 -1.90 43.75
C LEU A 366 -9.35 -0.60 43.09
N TYR A 367 -8.59 -0.69 41.99
CA TYR A 367 -8.15 0.51 41.25
C TYR A 367 -9.30 1.34 40.69
N ASN A 368 -10.31 0.67 40.12
CA ASN A 368 -11.47 1.33 39.52
C ASN A 368 -12.42 1.93 40.56
N LEU A 369 -12.40 1.44 41.81
CA LEU A 369 -13.13 2.02 42.92
C LEU A 369 -12.39 3.18 43.61
N ALA A 370 -11.07 3.30 43.42
CA ALA A 370 -10.26 4.42 43.93
C ALA A 370 -10.48 5.70 43.10
N GLN A 371 -11.66 6.31 43.20
CA GLN A 371 -12.14 7.37 42.29
C GLN A 371 -11.81 8.81 42.72
N VAL A 372 -11.27 9.01 43.92
CA VAL A 372 -10.95 10.33 44.48
C VAL A 372 -9.45 10.59 44.40
N SER A 373 -9.06 11.80 44.01
CA SER A 373 -7.65 12.24 44.08
C SER A 373 -7.54 13.68 44.60
N LEU A 374 -6.41 14.01 45.23
CA LEU A 374 -6.06 15.38 45.64
C LEU A 374 -5.11 16.07 44.66
N ASP A 375 -4.56 15.31 43.72
CA ASP A 375 -3.74 15.84 42.63
C ASP A 375 -4.60 16.54 41.59
N ASN A 376 -4.03 17.50 40.88
CA ASN A 376 -4.70 18.20 39.78
C ASN A 376 -4.32 17.67 38.38
N PHE A 377 -3.95 16.38 38.31
CA PHE A 377 -3.61 15.67 37.09
C PHE A 377 -3.87 14.16 37.24
N ALA A 378 -4.18 13.50 36.13
CA ALA A 378 -4.33 12.04 36.07
C ALA A 378 -4.16 11.55 34.63
N ASN A 379 -3.95 10.23 34.49
CA ASN A 379 -3.99 9.56 33.20
C ASN A 379 -5.24 8.68 33.15
N ASP A 380 -6.18 8.99 32.26
CA ASP A 380 -7.32 8.12 32.00
C ASP A 380 -6.87 6.96 31.11
N GLN A 381 -6.69 5.79 31.73
CA GLN A 381 -6.23 4.55 31.10
C GLN A 381 -7.37 3.75 30.44
N THR A 382 -8.57 4.30 30.42
CA THR A 382 -9.79 3.60 30.01
C THR A 382 -10.26 3.94 28.61
N VAL A 383 -9.67 4.97 28.02
CA VAL A 383 -9.94 5.34 26.63
C VAL A 383 -9.42 4.28 25.69
N LYS A 384 -10.11 4.13 24.56
CA LYS A 384 -9.69 3.26 23.47
C LYS A 384 -10.09 3.91 22.15
N ASP A 385 -9.19 3.80 21.18
CA ASP A 385 -9.52 3.94 19.78
C ASP A 385 -10.12 2.62 19.27
N ASP A 386 -11.43 2.61 19.02
CA ASP A 386 -12.17 1.46 18.51
C ASP A 386 -12.77 1.74 17.12
N GLN A 387 -12.34 2.83 16.46
CA GLN A 387 -12.78 3.21 15.13
C GLN A 387 -11.80 2.67 14.09
N ALA A 388 -12.33 2.12 13.01
CA ALA A 388 -11.47 1.64 11.93
C ALA A 388 -10.86 2.81 11.14
N PRO A 389 -9.62 2.69 10.64
CA PRO A 389 -9.02 3.69 9.78
C PRO A 389 -9.85 3.92 8.52
N ASN A 390 -9.64 5.09 7.92
CA ASN A 390 -10.14 5.35 6.59
C ASN A 390 -9.56 4.36 5.58
N LYS A 391 -10.35 4.12 4.54
CA LYS A 391 -9.96 3.28 3.42
C LYS A 391 -8.64 3.82 2.82
N PRO A 392 -7.60 2.98 2.66
CA PRO A 392 -6.31 3.45 2.14
C PRO A 392 -6.40 3.93 0.70
N ASN A 393 -5.61 4.95 0.38
CA ASN A 393 -5.41 5.48 -0.96
C ASN A 393 -4.13 4.88 -1.55
N THR A 394 -4.18 4.55 -2.84
CA THR A 394 -3.05 3.97 -3.58
C THR A 394 -2.83 4.68 -4.88
N ASN A 395 -1.58 5.07 -5.14
CA ASN A 395 -1.17 5.68 -6.40
C ASN A 395 0.10 4.99 -6.92
N ILE A 396 0.26 4.91 -8.24
CA ILE A 396 1.53 4.49 -8.82
C ILE A 396 2.49 5.68 -8.71
N SER A 397 3.47 5.58 -7.81
CA SER A 397 4.50 6.60 -7.60
C SER A 397 5.60 6.49 -8.63
N CYS A 398 6.03 5.27 -8.94
CA CYS A 398 7.09 5.00 -9.92
C CYS A 398 6.72 3.79 -10.79
N GLY A 399 7.11 3.78 -12.06
CA GLY A 399 6.85 2.60 -12.89
C GLY A 399 7.66 2.49 -14.17
N LYS A 400 7.72 1.27 -14.70
CA LYS A 400 8.26 0.90 -16.01
C LYS A 400 7.48 -0.29 -16.55
N GLY A 401 6.73 -0.14 -17.66
CA GLY A 401 6.27 -1.19 -18.60
C GLY A 401 5.76 -2.56 -18.11
N GLY A 402 5.62 -2.81 -16.80
CA GLY A 402 5.56 -4.16 -16.21
C GLY A 402 5.94 -4.26 -14.73
N ASN A 403 6.56 -3.23 -14.16
CA ASN A 403 6.89 -3.11 -12.74
C ASN A 403 6.41 -1.76 -12.22
N PHE A 404 5.60 -1.75 -11.16
CA PHE A 404 5.07 -0.55 -10.52
C PHE A 404 5.47 -0.49 -9.07
N ASN A 405 5.91 0.69 -8.64
CA ASN A 405 5.97 1.05 -7.24
C ASN A 405 4.66 1.75 -6.88
N ILE A 406 3.93 1.15 -5.96
CA ILE A 406 2.68 1.67 -5.41
C ILE A 406 3.03 2.43 -4.13
N GLU A 407 2.63 3.70 -4.06
CA GLU A 407 2.54 4.44 -2.80
C GLU A 407 1.17 4.16 -2.17
N ILE A 408 1.17 3.91 -0.87
CA ILE A 408 -0.02 3.72 -0.05
C ILE A 408 0.00 4.68 1.14
N ASP A 409 -1.17 5.22 1.44
CA ASP A 409 -1.39 6.09 2.60
C ASP A 409 -2.81 5.92 3.13
N ALA A 410 -3.00 6.13 4.43
CA ALA A 410 -4.29 6.12 5.10
C ALA A 410 -4.29 7.11 6.26
N SER A 411 -5.48 7.51 6.67
CA SER A 411 -5.68 8.34 7.86
C SER A 411 -6.53 7.60 8.87
N ASP A 412 -6.23 7.80 10.15
CA ASP A 412 -7.05 7.34 11.25
C ASP A 412 -7.81 8.54 11.85
N GLU A 413 -9.12 8.38 12.05
CA GLU A 413 -9.99 9.43 12.60
C GLU A 413 -10.16 9.27 14.11
N GLY A 414 -9.88 8.09 14.69
CA GLY A 414 -10.00 7.83 16.12
C GLY A 414 -11.42 7.96 16.68
N LYS A 415 -11.52 7.96 18.02
CA LYS A 415 -12.78 8.11 18.77
C LYS A 415 -12.80 9.36 19.64
N GLU A 416 -13.88 10.14 19.57
CA GLU A 416 -14.08 11.29 20.46
C GLU A 416 -14.49 10.85 21.87
N TYR A 417 -13.89 11.48 22.88
CA TYR A 417 -14.30 11.37 24.27
C TYR A 417 -14.43 12.78 24.87
N GLN A 418 -15.24 12.90 25.92
CA GLN A 418 -15.39 14.12 26.70
C GLN A 418 -15.12 13.87 28.19
N TRP A 419 -14.58 14.89 28.86
CA TRP A 419 -14.29 14.83 30.29
C TRP A 419 -14.71 16.10 31.01
N TYR A 420 -15.05 15.94 32.28
CA TYR A 420 -14.99 17.02 33.26
C TYR A 420 -14.52 16.50 34.62
N ILE A 421 -14.03 17.43 35.43
CA ILE A 421 -13.64 17.21 36.82
C ILE A 421 -14.65 17.90 37.73
N GLU A 422 -15.06 17.21 38.78
CA GLU A 422 -15.77 17.82 39.91
C GLU A 422 -14.80 18.01 41.07
N ALA A 423 -14.85 19.19 41.68
CA ALA A 423 -14.02 19.55 42.82
C ALA A 423 -14.92 19.95 43.99
N HIS A 424 -14.88 19.17 45.07
CA HIS A 424 -15.64 19.49 46.27
C HIS A 424 -14.83 20.44 47.14
N THR A 425 -15.34 21.64 47.40
CA THR A 425 -14.67 22.63 48.26
C THR A 425 -15.23 22.65 49.67
N LYS A 426 -14.45 23.12 50.64
CA LYS A 426 -14.89 23.18 52.05
C LYS A 426 -15.98 24.23 52.26
N SER A 427 -15.89 25.37 51.56
CA SER A 427 -16.76 26.54 51.81
C SER A 427 -17.67 26.93 50.65
N SER A 428 -17.34 26.59 49.40
CA SER A 428 -18.05 27.06 48.20
C SER A 428 -18.84 25.97 47.47
N GLY A 429 -19.07 24.83 48.12
CA GLY A 429 -19.77 23.70 47.52
C GLY A 429 -18.97 23.01 46.42
N LYS A 430 -19.68 22.40 45.47
CA LYS A 430 -19.12 21.63 44.36
C LYS A 430 -18.84 22.54 43.17
N LYS A 431 -17.61 22.53 42.67
CA LYS A 431 -17.20 23.21 41.44
C LYS A 431 -17.02 22.21 40.32
N LYS A 432 -17.19 22.66 39.08
CA LYS A 432 -17.03 21.83 37.88
C LYS A 432 -16.03 22.45 36.93
N SER A 433 -15.15 21.66 36.35
CA SER A 433 -14.23 22.14 35.32
C SER A 433 -14.96 22.48 34.02
N ASP A 434 -14.23 23.05 33.07
CA ASP A 434 -14.59 22.95 31.66
C ASP A 434 -14.95 21.50 31.29
N ILE A 435 -15.97 21.33 30.46
CA ILE A 435 -16.16 20.11 29.69
C ILE A 435 -15.26 20.22 28.47
N VAL A 436 -14.30 19.32 28.34
CA VAL A 436 -13.39 19.27 27.19
C VAL A 436 -13.61 18.02 26.38
N LYS A 437 -13.29 18.10 25.09
CA LYS A 437 -13.28 16.97 24.17
C LYS A 437 -11.92 16.80 23.51
N GLU A 438 -11.55 15.55 23.29
CA GLU A 438 -10.32 15.14 22.61
C GLU A 438 -10.61 13.89 21.77
N VAL A 439 -9.91 13.77 20.65
CA VAL A 439 -10.02 12.60 19.78
C VAL A 439 -8.87 11.65 20.11
N ILE A 440 -9.21 10.46 20.54
CA ILE A 440 -8.27 9.38 20.83
C ILE A 440 -8.02 8.64 19.53
N VAL A 441 -6.90 8.99 18.89
CA VAL A 441 -6.42 8.43 17.62
C VAL A 441 -5.17 7.61 17.87
N SER A 442 -5.11 6.39 17.33
CA SER A 442 -3.96 5.50 17.48
C SER A 442 -2.98 5.61 16.31
N ASN A 443 -3.46 6.08 15.15
CA ASN A 443 -2.72 6.24 13.90
C ASN A 443 -2.33 4.89 13.27
N ILE A 444 -1.86 4.90 12.02
CA ILE A 444 -1.70 3.68 11.20
C ILE A 444 -0.55 2.80 11.69
N GLU A 445 -0.80 1.54 12.00
CA GLU A 445 0.24 0.55 12.32
C GLU A 445 0.91 0.01 11.07
N GLY A 446 0.10 -0.31 10.06
CA GLY A 446 0.59 -0.87 8.80
C GLY A 446 -0.50 -1.20 7.81
N TYR A 447 -0.08 -1.87 6.73
CA TYR A 447 -0.92 -2.22 5.60
C TYR A 447 -0.75 -3.69 5.21
N PHE A 448 -1.81 -4.21 4.60
CA PHE A 448 -1.82 -5.50 3.93
C PHE A 448 -2.26 -5.33 2.49
N TYR A 449 -1.72 -6.13 1.58
CA TYR A 449 -2.07 -6.08 0.18
C TYR A 449 -2.03 -7.44 -0.53
N GLU A 450 -2.82 -7.56 -1.60
CA GLU A 450 -2.75 -8.69 -2.51
C GLU A 450 -3.18 -8.31 -3.92
N VAL A 451 -2.71 -9.06 -4.92
CA VAL A 451 -3.10 -8.91 -6.33
C VAL A 451 -3.86 -10.14 -6.77
N THR A 452 -5.07 -9.97 -7.29
CA THR A 452 -5.94 -11.08 -7.70
C THR A 452 -6.59 -10.83 -9.06
N ASN A 453 -7.22 -11.88 -9.63
CA ASN A 453 -8.02 -11.76 -10.85
C ASN A 453 -9.49 -11.36 -10.58
N SER A 454 -9.84 -11.03 -9.33
CA SER A 454 -11.22 -10.82 -8.88
C SER A 454 -11.42 -9.42 -8.29
N PRO A 455 -12.56 -8.74 -8.53
CA PRO A 455 -12.88 -7.49 -7.84
C PRO A 455 -13.14 -7.67 -6.34
N LYS A 456 -13.41 -8.90 -5.89
CA LYS A 456 -13.66 -9.26 -4.50
C LYS A 456 -12.46 -9.99 -3.91
N SER A 457 -12.15 -9.68 -2.65
CA SER A 457 -11.05 -10.25 -1.88
C SER A 457 -11.52 -10.60 -0.47
N ASN A 458 -10.96 -11.66 0.10
CA ASN A 458 -11.13 -12.07 1.50
C ASN A 458 -10.03 -11.52 2.42
N LEU A 459 -9.26 -10.53 1.97
CA LEU A 459 -8.13 -9.96 2.70
C LEU A 459 -8.52 -9.49 4.10
N LYS A 460 -9.69 -8.85 4.26
CA LYS A 460 -10.16 -8.43 5.60
C LYS A 460 -10.34 -9.62 6.55
N GLU A 461 -11.02 -10.69 6.10
CA GLU A 461 -11.24 -11.89 6.92
C GLU A 461 -9.91 -12.58 7.28
N LYS A 462 -8.95 -12.60 6.35
CA LYS A 462 -7.60 -13.11 6.57
C LYS A 462 -6.86 -12.29 7.64
N VAL A 463 -6.92 -10.96 7.58
CA VAL A 463 -6.25 -10.08 8.55
C VAL A 463 -6.93 -10.10 9.92
N GLU A 464 -8.27 -10.19 9.99
CA GLU A 464 -8.98 -10.43 11.26
C GLU A 464 -8.49 -11.74 11.93
N GLY A 465 -8.18 -12.77 11.13
CA GLY A 465 -7.60 -14.03 11.61
C GLY A 465 -6.16 -13.93 12.14
N TYR A 466 -5.48 -12.78 12.00
CA TYR A 466 -4.14 -12.55 12.57
C TYR A 466 -4.17 -11.96 13.98
N LYS A 467 -5.34 -11.56 14.48
CA LYS A 467 -5.48 -11.03 15.84
C LYS A 467 -5.23 -12.11 16.88
N ASP A 468 -4.46 -11.76 17.91
CA ASP A 468 -4.27 -12.57 19.11
C ASP A 468 -5.48 -12.50 20.07
N SER A 469 -5.40 -13.13 21.24
CA SER A 469 -6.48 -13.12 22.24
C SER A 469 -6.74 -11.74 22.89
N TYR A 470 -5.84 -10.77 22.69
CA TYR A 470 -6.03 -9.37 23.08
C TYR A 470 -6.60 -8.52 21.92
N GLY A 471 -6.74 -9.11 20.72
CA GLY A 471 -7.21 -8.42 19.52
C GLY A 471 -6.11 -7.71 18.74
N ARG A 472 -4.83 -7.97 19.04
CA ARG A 472 -3.67 -7.30 18.44
C ARG A 472 -3.07 -8.10 17.31
N ILE A 473 -2.46 -7.41 16.34
CA ILE A 473 -1.72 -8.06 15.25
C ILE A 473 -0.20 -8.00 15.54
N ASP A 474 0.48 -9.12 15.29
CA ASP A 474 1.95 -9.19 15.38
C ASP A 474 2.58 -8.37 14.24
N PRO A 475 3.52 -7.43 14.54
CA PRO A 475 4.23 -6.64 13.54
C PRO A 475 4.81 -7.44 12.36
N GLU A 476 5.25 -8.69 12.58
CA GLU A 476 5.82 -9.53 11.53
C GLU A 476 4.79 -10.03 10.51
N LYS A 477 3.49 -9.89 10.78
CA LYS A 477 2.43 -10.29 9.84
C LYS A 477 2.18 -9.26 8.76
N TYR A 478 2.49 -7.99 9.02
CA TYR A 478 2.22 -6.89 8.11
C TYR A 478 3.06 -7.01 6.83
N ASP A 479 2.44 -6.79 5.68
CA ASP A 479 3.19 -6.64 4.44
C ASP A 479 4.02 -5.35 4.46
N LEU A 480 3.47 -4.30 5.10
CA LEU A 480 4.12 -3.02 5.30
C LEU A 480 3.85 -2.50 6.72
N TYR A 481 4.86 -2.50 7.58
CA TYR A 481 4.79 -1.92 8.93
C TYR A 481 5.33 -0.48 8.92
N VAL A 482 4.58 0.47 9.49
CA VAL A 482 4.95 1.91 9.48
C VAL A 482 5.00 2.55 10.87
N ALA A 483 4.35 1.96 11.88
CA ALA A 483 4.35 2.54 13.22
C ALA A 483 5.77 2.58 13.85
N PRO A 484 6.12 3.66 14.57
CA PRO A 484 7.41 3.75 15.23
C PRO A 484 7.39 3.01 16.57
N ASN A 485 8.58 2.61 17.03
CA ASN A 485 8.78 1.96 18.34
C ASN A 485 8.87 2.98 19.49
N GLU A 486 7.93 3.93 19.54
CA GLU A 486 7.90 5.01 20.53
C GLU A 486 6.47 5.48 20.83
N ASP A 487 6.33 6.35 21.84
CA ASP A 487 5.04 6.86 22.35
C ASP A 487 4.43 7.98 21.47
N SER A 488 5.02 8.28 20.30
CA SER A 488 4.49 9.28 19.38
C SER A 488 3.18 8.81 18.76
N VAL A 489 2.17 9.69 18.74
CA VAL A 489 0.90 9.50 18.04
C VAL A 489 0.92 10.11 16.63
N GLU A 490 1.86 11.01 16.35
CA GLU A 490 2.02 11.67 15.05
C GLU A 490 3.30 11.18 14.38
N TYR A 491 3.18 10.58 13.20
CA TYR A 491 4.27 10.11 12.35
C TYR A 491 3.78 9.93 10.91
N ASP A 492 4.71 9.79 9.96
CA ASP A 492 4.40 9.54 8.54
C ASP A 492 3.85 8.13 8.34
N THR A 493 2.67 8.04 7.75
CA THR A 493 1.94 6.80 7.49
C THR A 493 2.17 6.27 6.08
N LYS A 494 2.87 7.03 5.23
CA LYS A 494 3.12 6.64 3.84
C LYS A 494 4.10 5.48 3.76
N SER A 495 3.79 4.55 2.86
CA SER A 495 4.70 3.46 2.52
C SER A 495 4.67 3.17 1.02
N THR A 496 5.64 2.38 0.56
CA THR A 496 5.73 2.00 -0.86
C THR A 496 6.05 0.51 -1.01
N PHE A 497 5.49 -0.13 -2.03
CA PHE A 497 5.78 -1.52 -2.38
C PHE A 497 5.75 -1.72 -3.89
N SER A 498 6.45 -2.74 -4.39
CA SER A 498 6.51 -3.03 -5.83
C SER A 498 5.64 -4.21 -6.23
N ILE A 499 5.01 -4.11 -7.41
CA ILE A 499 4.25 -5.18 -8.06
C ILE A 499 4.73 -5.41 -9.49
N GLN A 500 4.75 -6.67 -9.93
CA GLN A 500 5.16 -7.09 -11.27
C GLN A 500 3.93 -7.37 -12.13
N GLU A 501 3.35 -6.35 -12.74
CA GLU A 501 2.13 -6.43 -13.54
C GLU A 501 2.18 -5.45 -14.73
N SER A 502 1.44 -5.75 -15.80
CA SER A 502 1.34 -4.85 -16.96
C SER A 502 0.51 -3.61 -16.63
N LYS A 503 0.81 -2.48 -17.28
CA LYS A 503 0.05 -1.22 -17.10
C LYS A 503 -1.39 -1.33 -17.58
N ASN A 504 -1.67 -2.33 -18.40
CA ASN A 504 -3.01 -2.64 -18.91
C ASN A 504 -3.62 -3.88 -18.23
N SER A 505 -3.08 -4.32 -17.08
CA SER A 505 -3.56 -5.52 -16.38
C SER A 505 -5.00 -5.34 -15.89
N GLU A 506 -5.84 -6.34 -16.17
CA GLU A 506 -7.24 -6.43 -15.68
C GLU A 506 -7.33 -7.00 -14.25
N LYS A 507 -6.18 -7.32 -13.64
CA LYS A 507 -6.10 -7.75 -12.24
C LYS A 507 -6.45 -6.60 -11.29
N TYR A 508 -6.80 -6.97 -10.07
CA TYR A 508 -7.16 -6.06 -9.00
C TYR A 508 -6.06 -6.06 -7.93
N LEU A 509 -5.65 -4.85 -7.53
CA LEU A 509 -4.92 -4.62 -6.30
C LEU A 509 -5.94 -4.42 -5.17
N HIS A 510 -5.80 -5.20 -4.11
CA HIS A 510 -6.56 -5.06 -2.87
C HIS A 510 -5.61 -4.59 -1.78
N VAL A 511 -5.97 -3.52 -1.09
CA VAL A 511 -5.21 -3.02 0.06
C VAL A 511 -6.15 -2.70 1.22
N LEU A 512 -5.67 -2.85 2.44
CA LEU A 512 -6.35 -2.37 3.64
C LEU A 512 -5.32 -1.79 4.62
N ALA A 513 -5.78 -0.93 5.52
CA ALA A 513 -4.98 -0.34 6.58
C ALA A 513 -5.43 -0.90 7.94
N VAL A 514 -4.50 -0.95 8.88
CA VAL A 514 -4.76 -1.27 10.29
C VAL A 514 -4.11 -0.21 11.15
N ASP A 515 -4.82 0.31 12.14
CA ASP A 515 -4.26 1.24 13.13
C ASP A 515 -3.51 0.51 14.26
N ARG A 516 -2.86 1.27 15.14
CA ARG A 516 -2.14 0.69 16.30
C ARG A 516 -3.08 0.11 17.35
N ALA A 517 -4.34 0.52 17.38
CA ALA A 517 -5.36 -0.14 18.20
C ALA A 517 -5.92 -1.42 17.56
N SER A 518 -5.37 -1.83 16.41
CA SER A 518 -5.71 -3.04 15.64
C SER A 518 -7.14 -3.03 15.06
N ASN A 519 -7.71 -1.85 14.80
CA ASN A 519 -8.94 -1.73 14.02
C ASN A 519 -8.61 -1.80 12.51
N ILE A 520 -9.42 -2.55 11.76
CA ILE A 520 -9.15 -2.90 10.36
C ILE A 520 -10.09 -2.13 9.44
N SER A 521 -9.52 -1.38 8.48
CA SER A 521 -10.27 -0.60 7.51
C SER A 521 -11.16 -1.45 6.60
N SER A 522 -11.94 -0.80 5.74
CA SER A 522 -12.50 -1.46 4.56
C SER A 522 -11.40 -1.71 3.50
N VAL A 523 -11.60 -2.71 2.63
CA VAL A 523 -10.65 -3.04 1.56
C VAL A 523 -10.81 -2.06 0.39
N ASN A 524 -9.71 -1.50 -0.10
CA ASN A 524 -9.64 -0.81 -1.38
C ASN A 524 -9.23 -1.76 -2.50
N SER A 525 -10.21 -2.13 -3.33
CA SER A 525 -10.03 -2.91 -4.55
C SER A 525 -10.04 -2.00 -5.76
N GLN A 526 -8.96 -1.94 -6.52
CA GLN A 526 -8.86 -1.18 -7.77
C GLN A 526 -8.22 -2.04 -8.86
N ARG A 527 -8.68 -1.93 -10.11
CA ARG A 527 -7.96 -2.57 -11.22
C ARG A 527 -6.63 -1.89 -11.41
N ILE A 528 -5.59 -2.64 -11.73
CA ILE A 528 -4.24 -2.09 -11.92
C ILE A 528 -4.22 -1.03 -13.03
N LYS A 529 -4.93 -1.27 -14.13
CA LYS A 529 -5.08 -0.29 -15.22
C LYS A 529 -5.79 1.00 -14.82
N ASP A 530 -6.61 0.97 -13.76
CA ASP A 530 -7.40 2.11 -13.27
C ASP A 530 -6.73 2.82 -12.07
N LEU A 531 -5.59 2.31 -11.58
CA LEU A 531 -4.82 2.96 -10.52
C LEU A 531 -4.36 4.34 -11.00
N ASN A 532 -4.50 5.35 -10.12
CA ASN A 532 -4.05 6.69 -10.42
C ASN A 532 -2.52 6.69 -10.64
N ARG A 533 -2.08 7.40 -11.69
CA ARG A 533 -0.68 7.54 -12.08
C ARG A 533 -0.31 8.99 -11.99
N ASN A 534 0.67 9.30 -11.14
CA ASN A 534 1.11 10.68 -11.00
C ASN A 534 1.80 11.18 -12.29
N ILE A 535 2.48 10.29 -13.00
CA ILE A 535 3.08 10.52 -14.32
C ILE A 535 2.89 9.28 -15.18
N ASP A 536 2.54 9.49 -16.45
CA ASP A 536 2.51 8.45 -17.48
C ASP A 536 2.89 9.09 -18.82
N PHE A 537 3.63 8.36 -19.65
CA PHE A 537 3.91 8.75 -21.03
C PHE A 537 4.27 7.52 -21.84
N ASN A 538 4.28 7.66 -23.16
CA ASN A 538 4.83 6.71 -24.11
C ASN A 538 5.97 7.36 -24.90
N VAL A 539 6.81 6.54 -25.53
CA VAL A 539 7.93 7.00 -26.34
C VAL A 539 7.68 6.65 -27.81
N GLU A 540 7.75 7.67 -28.69
CA GLU A 540 7.68 7.50 -30.14
C GLU A 540 9.04 7.80 -30.76
N ARG A 541 9.53 6.89 -31.62
CA ARG A 541 10.73 7.08 -32.43
C ARG A 541 10.38 7.28 -33.90
N THR A 542 10.97 8.31 -34.51
CA THR A 542 11.01 8.49 -35.97
C THR A 542 12.45 8.74 -36.39
N GLU A 543 12.98 7.87 -37.24
CA GLU A 543 14.38 7.80 -37.65
C GLU A 543 15.31 7.76 -36.42
N ASN A 544 16.05 8.83 -36.18
CA ASN A 544 16.95 8.99 -35.04
C ASN A 544 16.41 10.00 -34.01
N GLU A 545 15.19 10.51 -34.20
CA GLU A 545 14.52 11.40 -33.25
C GLU A 545 13.52 10.63 -32.40
N VAL A 546 13.50 10.95 -31.11
CA VAL A 546 12.59 10.40 -30.12
C VAL A 546 11.84 11.56 -29.47
N LYS A 547 10.55 11.35 -29.23
CA LYS A 547 9.72 12.28 -28.46
C LYS A 547 8.83 11.52 -27.49
N LEU A 548 8.39 12.23 -26.46
CA LEU A 548 7.35 11.75 -25.57
C LEU A 548 6.00 12.02 -26.20
N ILE A 549 5.10 11.05 -26.07
CA ILE A 549 3.71 11.14 -26.51
C ILE A 549 2.80 10.72 -25.36
N GLU A 550 1.54 11.18 -25.39
CA GLU A 550 0.53 10.83 -24.39
C GLU A 550 0.97 11.15 -22.95
N LEU A 551 1.76 12.21 -22.76
CA LEU A 551 2.16 12.68 -21.43
C LEU A 551 0.93 13.06 -20.61
N ASN A 552 0.74 12.35 -19.50
CA ASN A 552 -0.27 12.61 -18.50
C ASN A 552 0.43 12.88 -17.16
N LEU A 553 0.11 14.01 -16.55
CA LEU A 553 0.57 14.37 -15.21
C LEU A 553 -0.66 14.59 -14.33
N ASP A 554 -0.70 13.95 -13.17
CA ASP A 554 -1.85 14.06 -12.27
C ASP A 554 -1.90 15.43 -11.58
N ASN A 555 -3.11 15.91 -11.31
CA ASN A 555 -3.34 17.21 -10.66
C ASN A 555 -2.77 17.27 -9.23
N THR A 556 -2.53 16.12 -8.59
CA THR A 556 -1.88 16.08 -7.27
C THR A 556 -0.45 16.63 -7.28
N LEU A 557 0.21 16.71 -8.45
CA LEU A 557 1.57 17.26 -8.60
C LEU A 557 1.59 18.80 -8.68
N ASN A 558 0.44 19.43 -8.92
CA ASN A 558 0.37 20.87 -9.16
C ASN A 558 0.94 21.66 -7.97
N LYS A 559 1.94 22.50 -8.24
CA LYS A 559 2.63 23.35 -7.25
C LYS A 559 3.41 22.63 -6.14
N LYS A 560 3.65 21.32 -6.26
CA LYS A 560 4.36 20.55 -5.21
C LYS A 560 5.81 20.22 -5.53
N MET A 561 6.20 20.33 -6.79
CA MET A 561 7.51 19.87 -7.25
C MET A 561 8.60 20.92 -6.99
N ASP A 562 9.79 20.48 -6.55
CA ASP A 562 11.00 21.30 -6.34
C ASP A 562 12.01 21.14 -7.48
N SER A 563 12.09 19.93 -8.04
CA SER A 563 12.91 19.64 -9.23
C SER A 563 12.33 18.53 -10.11
N LEU A 564 12.71 18.58 -11.38
CA LEU A 564 12.42 17.59 -12.43
C LEU A 564 13.76 17.05 -12.95
N GLU A 565 13.98 15.75 -12.92
CA GLU A 565 15.13 15.09 -13.53
C GLU A 565 14.69 14.28 -14.75
N ILE A 566 15.50 14.36 -15.80
CA ILE A 566 15.34 13.58 -17.02
C ILE A 566 16.60 12.75 -17.22
N ARG A 567 16.43 11.44 -17.24
CA ARG A 567 17.48 10.45 -17.45
C ARG A 567 17.32 9.82 -18.83
N ILE A 568 18.40 9.81 -19.59
CA ILE A 568 18.46 9.27 -20.97
C ILE A 568 19.73 8.43 -21.15
N PRO A 569 19.75 7.44 -22.06
CA PRO A 569 20.93 6.58 -22.24
C PRO A 569 22.09 7.38 -22.87
N LYS A 570 23.33 6.92 -22.69
CA LYS A 570 24.55 7.61 -23.19
C LYS A 570 24.56 7.89 -24.69
N ASN A 571 23.94 7.02 -25.49
CA ASN A 571 23.82 7.21 -26.93
C ASN A 571 22.73 8.21 -27.32
N THR A 572 22.04 8.84 -26.37
CA THR A 572 20.96 9.80 -26.62
C THR A 572 21.28 11.16 -26.00
N VAL A 573 20.89 12.23 -26.68
CA VAL A 573 21.00 13.62 -26.21
C VAL A 573 19.66 14.33 -26.28
N ILE A 574 19.43 15.34 -25.43
CA ILE A 574 18.33 16.29 -25.63
C ILE A 574 18.67 17.13 -26.86
N LYS A 575 17.81 17.09 -27.88
CA LYS A 575 18.01 17.81 -29.13
C LYS A 575 18.01 19.31 -28.87
N ASP A 576 18.96 20.03 -29.46
CA ASP A 576 19.09 21.48 -29.36
C ASP A 576 19.21 22.00 -27.90
N PHE A 577 19.75 21.18 -26.99
CA PHE A 577 19.82 21.45 -25.55
C PHE A 577 20.44 22.83 -25.21
N SER A 578 21.50 23.23 -25.90
CA SER A 578 22.18 24.52 -25.69
C SER A 578 21.30 25.74 -26.02
N SER A 579 20.23 25.55 -26.80
CA SER A 579 19.24 26.56 -27.17
C SER A 579 17.86 26.31 -26.56
N LEU A 580 17.73 25.37 -25.62
CA LEU A 580 16.47 25.04 -24.96
C LEU A 580 15.96 26.24 -24.15
N VAL A 581 14.75 26.70 -24.46
CA VAL A 581 14.09 27.80 -23.73
C VAL A 581 13.49 27.25 -22.44
N LEU A 582 14.10 27.59 -21.30
CA LEU A 582 13.57 27.22 -20.00
C LEU A 582 12.43 28.15 -19.58
N PRO A 583 11.42 27.64 -18.84
CA PRO A 583 10.45 28.50 -18.16
C PRO A 583 11.14 29.52 -17.24
N GLU A 584 10.45 30.62 -16.97
CA GLU A 584 11.03 31.71 -16.16
C GLU A 584 11.49 31.18 -14.78
N LYS A 585 12.70 31.54 -14.37
CA LYS A 585 13.36 31.14 -13.12
C LYS A 585 13.73 29.66 -12.98
N TRP A 586 13.52 28.86 -14.02
CA TRP A 586 14.05 27.51 -14.05
C TRP A 586 15.54 27.53 -14.35
N THR A 587 16.27 26.58 -13.76
CA THR A 587 17.70 26.38 -14.04
C THR A 587 17.96 24.91 -14.30
N VAL A 588 18.88 24.58 -15.21
CA VAL A 588 19.27 23.20 -15.52
C VAL A 588 20.70 22.91 -15.06
N LYS A 589 20.91 21.69 -14.56
CA LYS A 589 22.23 21.13 -14.29
C LYS A 589 22.35 19.78 -14.99
N GLU A 590 23.42 19.60 -15.74
CA GLU A 590 23.80 18.31 -16.30
C GLU A 590 24.57 17.51 -15.24
N GLY A 591 24.02 16.34 -14.90
CA GLY A 591 24.63 15.33 -14.05
C GLY A 591 25.22 14.23 -14.91
N ASN A 592 26.47 13.87 -14.64
CA ASN A 592 27.15 12.74 -15.27
C ASN A 592 27.39 11.64 -14.22
N THR A 593 26.32 11.30 -13.51
CA THR A 593 26.35 10.57 -12.23
C THR A 593 26.41 9.06 -12.39
N GLU A 594 25.88 8.50 -13.48
CA GLU A 594 25.85 7.06 -13.74
C GLU A 594 26.62 6.68 -15.01
N THR A 595 27.20 5.48 -15.02
CA THR A 595 28.04 4.99 -16.15
C THR A 595 27.24 4.78 -17.44
N GLU A 596 25.93 4.52 -17.33
CA GLU A 596 25.06 4.13 -18.44
C GLU A 596 24.08 5.22 -18.90
N TYR A 597 23.90 6.28 -18.11
CA TYR A 597 22.91 7.33 -18.37
C TYR A 597 23.47 8.76 -18.22
N ASN A 598 22.88 9.69 -18.96
CA ASN A 598 23.02 11.12 -18.75
C ASN A 598 21.80 11.63 -17.98
N ASP A 599 22.02 12.47 -16.97
CA ASP A 599 20.96 13.01 -16.12
C ASP A 599 20.89 14.54 -16.29
N PHE A 600 19.68 15.07 -16.41
CA PHE A 600 19.43 16.51 -16.53
C PHE A 600 18.44 16.94 -15.45
N THR A 601 18.91 17.70 -14.47
CA THR A 601 18.06 18.18 -13.37
C THR A 601 17.67 19.64 -13.58
N PHE A 602 16.38 19.88 -13.70
CA PHE A 602 15.73 21.18 -13.78
C PHE A 602 15.21 21.56 -12.39
N ALA A 603 15.71 22.65 -11.81
CA ALA A 603 15.18 23.21 -10.57
C ALA A 603 13.96 24.09 -10.88
N ILE A 604 12.85 23.86 -10.18
CA ILE A 604 11.52 24.42 -10.51
C ILE A 604 10.86 25.11 -9.32
N LYS A 605 11.66 25.73 -8.43
CA LYS A 605 11.19 26.40 -7.20
C LYS A 605 10.08 27.44 -7.41
N GLU A 606 9.99 28.02 -8.60
CA GLU A 606 8.95 28.94 -9.02
C GLU A 606 8.39 28.51 -10.38
N ASN A 607 7.17 28.93 -10.72
CA ASN A 607 6.44 28.49 -11.93
C ASN A 607 6.30 26.96 -12.02
N ASN A 608 5.97 26.33 -10.89
CA ASN A 608 5.74 24.88 -10.76
C ASN A 608 4.26 24.49 -10.95
N ASP A 609 3.48 25.33 -11.66
CA ASP A 609 2.15 24.97 -12.11
C ASP A 609 2.24 23.82 -13.12
N LEU A 610 1.31 22.88 -13.02
CA LEU A 610 1.30 21.66 -13.83
C LEU A 610 1.34 21.96 -15.33
N LEU A 611 0.60 22.99 -15.79
CA LEU A 611 0.57 23.41 -17.20
C LEU A 611 1.95 23.83 -17.72
N VAL A 612 2.75 24.53 -16.91
CA VAL A 612 4.10 24.97 -17.28
C VAL A 612 5.01 23.77 -17.45
N ILE A 613 4.95 22.83 -16.49
CA ILE A 613 5.72 21.59 -16.50
C ILE A 613 5.35 20.73 -17.72
N THR A 614 4.06 20.51 -17.96
CA THR A 614 3.55 19.74 -19.11
C THR A 614 4.01 20.35 -20.43
N ASN A 615 3.91 21.67 -20.58
CA ASN A 615 4.34 22.36 -21.80
C ASN A 615 5.84 22.22 -22.03
N PHE A 616 6.65 22.34 -20.98
CA PHE A 616 8.10 22.15 -21.07
C PHE A 616 8.46 20.73 -21.50
N ILE A 617 7.91 19.70 -20.85
CA ILE A 617 8.22 18.29 -21.17
C ILE A 617 7.79 17.95 -22.61
N ASN A 618 6.62 18.44 -23.06
CA ASN A 618 6.14 18.20 -24.42
C ASN A 618 7.00 18.85 -25.53
N GLN A 619 7.77 19.89 -25.19
CA GLN A 619 8.71 20.52 -26.13
C GLN A 619 9.98 19.69 -26.33
N LEU A 620 10.31 18.79 -25.39
CA LEU A 620 11.54 18.03 -25.44
C LEU A 620 11.54 17.07 -26.63
N ARG A 621 12.68 17.05 -27.32
CA ARG A 621 13.03 16.07 -28.35
C ARG A 621 14.37 15.48 -27.98
N PHE A 622 14.56 14.22 -28.35
CA PHE A 622 15.78 13.50 -28.07
C PHE A 622 16.36 12.98 -29.39
N SER A 623 17.68 13.04 -29.54
CA SER A 623 18.36 12.52 -30.73
C SER A 623 19.24 11.35 -30.32
N ILE A 624 19.06 10.22 -31.02
CA ILE A 624 19.88 9.02 -30.86
C ILE A 624 21.12 9.18 -31.75
N ASN A 625 22.27 9.23 -31.11
CA ASN A 625 23.58 9.21 -31.76
C ASN A 625 23.97 7.77 -32.12
N ASP A 626 24.82 7.62 -33.13
CA ASP A 626 25.33 6.29 -33.49
C ASP A 626 26.16 5.69 -32.32
N PRO A 627 25.96 4.40 -32.01
CA PRO A 627 25.14 3.45 -32.77
C PRO A 627 23.65 3.45 -32.33
N VAL A 628 22.77 3.50 -33.34
CA VAL A 628 21.30 3.61 -33.20
C VAL A 628 20.58 2.35 -32.72
N ASP A 629 21.32 1.27 -32.45
CA ASP A 629 20.87 -0.07 -32.11
C ASP A 629 20.97 -0.43 -30.62
N GLN A 630 21.57 0.44 -29.81
CA GLN A 630 21.67 0.22 -28.37
C GLN A 630 20.31 0.41 -27.69
N LYS A 631 20.00 -0.52 -26.78
CA LYS A 631 18.83 -0.42 -25.90
C LYS A 631 18.99 0.79 -24.97
N GLY A 632 17.87 1.39 -24.62
CA GLY A 632 17.83 2.46 -23.64
C GLY A 632 16.41 2.84 -23.29
N GLU A 633 16.27 3.62 -22.22
CA GLU A 633 15.00 4.11 -21.72
C GLU A 633 15.08 5.61 -21.42
N ILE A 634 13.95 6.29 -21.52
CA ILE A 634 13.82 7.65 -21.00
C ILE A 634 13.07 7.55 -19.68
N LYS A 635 13.67 8.07 -18.62
CA LYS A 635 13.06 8.15 -17.29
C LYS A 635 12.91 9.59 -16.85
N ILE A 636 11.72 9.93 -16.37
CA ILE A 636 11.42 11.22 -15.76
C ILE A 636 11.21 11.00 -14.26
N VAL A 637 11.86 11.82 -13.43
CA VAL A 637 11.71 11.81 -11.97
C VAL A 637 11.34 13.21 -11.50
N PHE A 638 10.27 13.30 -10.75
CA PHE A 638 9.86 14.49 -10.02
C PHE A 638 10.22 14.33 -8.54
N TYR A 639 10.75 15.41 -7.96
CA TYR A 639 11.12 15.49 -6.56
C TYR A 639 10.20 16.51 -5.86
N GLU A 640 9.40 16.06 -4.90
CA GLU A 640 8.52 16.92 -4.10
C GLU A 640 9.25 17.52 -2.88
N LYS A 641 8.94 18.77 -2.52
CA LYS A 641 9.44 19.35 -1.26
C LYS A 641 8.50 18.99 -0.10
N ASP A 642 9.05 18.40 0.95
CA ASP A 642 8.29 18.00 2.12
C ASP A 642 7.78 19.22 2.92
N LYS A 643 6.56 19.15 3.47
CA LYS A 643 5.89 20.28 4.16
C LYS A 643 6.33 20.48 5.61
N ASN A 644 7.08 19.54 6.19
CA ASN A 644 7.45 19.57 7.61
C ASN A 644 8.98 19.58 7.79
N GLU A 645 9.56 20.75 8.07
CA GLU A 645 10.99 20.93 8.40
C GLU A 645 11.40 20.32 9.77
N ALA A 646 10.55 19.51 10.41
CA ALA A 646 10.75 19.03 11.79
C ALA A 646 11.04 17.53 11.96
N SER A 647 10.97 16.71 10.90
CA SER A 647 11.44 15.31 10.93
C SER A 647 12.21 15.01 9.66
N SER A 648 13.27 14.21 9.76
CA SER A 648 14.26 13.93 8.72
C SER A 648 13.73 13.90 7.28
N SER A 649 14.32 14.74 6.43
CA SER A 649 14.24 14.81 4.98
C SER A 649 13.87 13.50 4.26
N LYS A 650 12.61 13.34 3.85
CA LYS A 650 12.22 12.39 2.80
C LYS A 650 11.68 13.18 1.62
N VAL A 651 12.43 13.17 0.51
CA VAL A 651 11.92 13.65 -0.76
C VAL A 651 10.99 12.57 -1.30
N THR A 652 9.72 12.87 -1.53
CA THR A 652 8.81 11.95 -2.23
C THR A 652 9.16 12.02 -3.72
N ASN A 653 9.50 10.87 -4.29
CA ASN A 653 9.89 10.76 -5.70
C ASN A 653 8.74 10.15 -6.48
N VAL A 654 8.34 10.85 -7.53
CA VAL A 654 7.37 10.37 -8.50
C VAL A 654 8.10 10.15 -9.82
N CYS A 655 7.97 9.00 -10.47
CA CYS A 655 8.71 8.73 -11.69
C CYS A 655 8.02 7.84 -12.71
N TRP A 656 8.45 7.93 -13.96
CA TRP A 656 8.04 7.00 -15.01
C TRP A 656 9.19 6.77 -15.97
N ALA A 657 9.35 5.53 -16.41
CA ALA A 657 10.33 5.14 -17.42
C ALA A 657 9.66 4.37 -18.55
N GLU A 658 10.08 4.66 -19.77
CA GLU A 658 9.65 3.94 -20.97
C GLU A 658 10.86 3.63 -21.85
N ASP A 659 10.83 2.42 -22.42
CA ASP A 659 11.89 1.97 -23.32
C ASP A 659 11.82 2.72 -24.66
N ILE A 660 12.98 3.00 -25.24
CA ILE A 660 13.11 3.60 -26.57
C ILE A 660 12.86 2.52 -27.64
N PRO A 661 11.85 2.67 -28.51
CA PRO A 661 11.59 1.74 -29.61
C PRO A 661 12.79 1.61 -30.55
N GLN A 662 13.03 0.41 -31.09
CA GLN A 662 14.10 0.15 -32.03
C GLN A 662 13.60 -0.04 -33.46
N LYS A 663 14.48 0.27 -34.43
CA LYS A 663 14.19 0.09 -35.86
C LYS A 663 14.08 -1.41 -36.19
N VAL A 664 13.26 -1.73 -37.18
CA VAL A 664 13.18 -3.09 -37.74
C VAL A 664 13.78 -3.09 -39.13
N ILE A 665 14.73 -3.99 -39.36
CA ILE A 665 15.44 -4.12 -40.63
C ILE A 665 14.95 -5.40 -41.31
N LEU A 666 14.24 -5.26 -42.43
CA LEU A 666 13.78 -6.40 -43.22
C LEU A 666 14.60 -6.47 -44.51
N LYS A 667 15.51 -7.43 -44.58
CA LYS A 667 16.36 -7.66 -45.75
C LYS A 667 15.70 -8.63 -46.71
N ALA A 668 15.78 -8.36 -48.01
CA ALA A 668 15.17 -9.19 -49.02
C ALA A 668 16.16 -10.16 -49.66
N TYR A 669 15.74 -11.41 -49.84
CA TYR A 669 16.53 -12.47 -50.46
C TYR A 669 15.68 -13.25 -51.46
N ASP A 670 16.34 -13.83 -52.48
CA ASP A 670 15.70 -14.82 -53.32
C ASP A 670 15.66 -16.22 -52.66
N GLU A 671 14.92 -17.17 -53.25
CA GLU A 671 14.87 -18.57 -52.78
C GLU A 671 16.23 -19.31 -52.80
N MET A 672 17.28 -18.71 -53.40
CA MET A 672 18.65 -19.22 -53.42
C MET A 672 19.57 -18.45 -52.45
N ASN A 673 19.01 -17.61 -51.59
CA ASN A 673 19.71 -16.78 -50.60
C ASN A 673 20.59 -15.65 -51.19
N ASN A 674 20.33 -15.21 -52.42
CA ASN A 674 20.97 -14.01 -52.97
C ASN A 674 20.22 -12.76 -52.50
N ALA A 675 20.94 -11.75 -52.04
CA ALA A 675 20.34 -10.51 -51.57
C ALA A 675 19.69 -9.70 -52.71
N ILE A 676 18.57 -9.05 -52.41
CA ILE A 676 17.82 -8.16 -53.31
C ILE A 676 17.64 -6.80 -52.62
N PRO A 677 18.69 -5.97 -52.48
CA PRO A 677 18.64 -4.76 -51.65
C PRO A 677 17.54 -3.76 -52.03
N SER A 678 17.13 -3.73 -53.31
CA SER A 678 16.03 -2.88 -53.77
C SER A 678 14.67 -3.21 -53.14
N ALA A 679 14.51 -4.43 -52.62
CA ALA A 679 13.32 -4.91 -51.93
C ALA A 679 13.39 -4.80 -50.39
N ASP A 680 14.51 -4.34 -49.83
CA ASP A 680 14.66 -4.15 -48.38
C ASP A 680 13.64 -3.14 -47.85
N ILE A 681 13.15 -3.37 -46.63
CA ILE A 681 12.22 -2.49 -45.92
C ILE A 681 12.84 -2.13 -44.57
N LEU A 682 12.93 -0.84 -44.30
CA LEU A 682 13.30 -0.30 -42.99
C LEU A 682 12.04 0.27 -42.34
N LEU A 683 11.70 -0.21 -41.14
CA LEU A 683 10.68 0.41 -40.31
C LEU A 683 11.36 1.37 -39.35
N ASP A 684 11.21 2.67 -39.62
CA ASP A 684 11.78 3.73 -38.80
C ASP A 684 10.83 4.91 -38.58
N GLN A 685 9.54 4.78 -38.92
CA GLN A 685 8.57 5.88 -38.82
C GLN A 685 7.56 5.63 -37.69
N LYS A 686 7.42 6.59 -36.76
CA LYS A 686 6.41 6.58 -35.67
C LYS A 686 6.31 5.24 -34.94
N LEU A 687 7.45 4.71 -34.54
CA LEU A 687 7.58 3.46 -33.81
C LEU A 687 7.25 3.69 -32.33
N THR A 688 6.45 2.80 -31.75
CA THR A 688 6.16 2.75 -30.31
C THR A 688 6.25 1.29 -29.86
N ILE A 689 6.65 1.02 -28.61
CA ILE A 689 6.75 -0.34 -28.08
C ILE A 689 5.41 -1.08 -28.21
N ALA A 690 5.47 -2.37 -28.55
CA ALA A 690 4.33 -3.26 -28.74
C ALA A 690 3.36 -2.88 -29.88
N LYS A 691 3.65 -1.85 -30.67
CA LYS A 691 2.93 -1.57 -31.92
C LYS A 691 3.20 -2.69 -32.93
N THR A 692 2.15 -3.21 -33.54
CA THR A 692 2.27 -4.16 -34.64
C THR A 692 2.11 -3.44 -35.97
N GLU A 693 3.12 -3.53 -36.84
CA GLU A 693 3.12 -2.95 -38.17
C GLU A 693 2.84 -4.03 -39.21
N SER A 694 1.85 -3.80 -40.08
CA SER A 694 1.61 -4.67 -41.23
C SER A 694 2.66 -4.40 -42.31
N ILE A 695 3.39 -5.43 -42.71
CA ILE A 695 4.45 -5.30 -43.70
C ILE A 695 3.84 -5.42 -45.09
N THR A 696 4.07 -4.42 -45.93
CA THR A 696 3.70 -4.45 -47.36
C THR A 696 4.94 -4.72 -48.21
N PRO A 697 5.15 -5.96 -48.70
CA PRO A 697 6.32 -6.28 -49.52
C PRO A 697 6.34 -5.46 -50.80
N LYS A 698 7.51 -4.96 -51.19
CA LYS A 698 7.68 -4.22 -52.45
C LYS A 698 7.37 -5.12 -53.64
N LYS A 699 6.60 -4.61 -54.60
CA LYS A 699 6.34 -5.30 -55.88
C LYS A 699 7.58 -5.20 -56.77
N MET A 700 8.13 -6.35 -57.14
CA MET A 700 9.37 -6.44 -57.91
C MET A 700 9.10 -6.93 -59.33
N GLU A 701 9.87 -6.41 -60.29
CA GLU A 701 9.68 -6.65 -61.72
C GLU A 701 9.83 -8.13 -62.10
N PHE A 702 10.86 -8.81 -61.59
CA PHE A 702 11.15 -10.22 -61.89
C PHE A 702 10.83 -11.18 -60.74
N TYR A 703 10.28 -10.71 -59.62
CA TYR A 703 10.08 -11.54 -58.43
C TYR A 703 8.67 -11.47 -57.85
N ASP A 704 8.20 -12.61 -57.36
CA ASP A 704 7.00 -12.73 -56.52
C ASP A 704 7.39 -12.82 -55.05
N PHE A 705 6.69 -12.09 -54.18
CA PHE A 705 6.86 -12.27 -52.73
C PHE A 705 6.29 -13.64 -52.32
N VAL A 706 7.03 -14.37 -51.48
CA VAL A 706 6.64 -15.70 -51.01
C VAL A 706 6.24 -15.66 -49.53
N LYS A 707 7.14 -15.18 -48.66
CA LYS A 707 6.94 -15.18 -47.21
C LYS A 707 7.89 -14.22 -46.49
N LEU A 708 7.51 -13.85 -45.27
CA LEU A 708 8.35 -13.19 -44.29
C LEU A 708 8.83 -14.24 -43.29
N VAL A 709 10.11 -14.22 -42.95
CA VAL A 709 10.71 -15.12 -41.95
C VAL A 709 11.56 -14.35 -40.95
N SER A 710 11.74 -14.91 -39.74
CA SER A 710 12.77 -14.43 -38.80
C SER A 710 14.17 -14.77 -39.31
N THR A 711 15.21 -14.21 -38.69
CA THR A 711 16.61 -14.59 -38.94
C THR A 711 16.90 -16.08 -38.72
N GLU A 712 16.12 -16.75 -37.87
CA GLU A 712 16.17 -18.20 -37.62
C GLU A 712 15.43 -19.04 -38.69
N GLY A 713 14.73 -18.39 -39.64
CA GLY A 713 14.00 -19.05 -40.72
C GLY A 713 12.55 -19.40 -40.41
N ASN A 714 12.04 -19.04 -39.22
CA ASN A 714 10.65 -19.28 -38.84
C ASN A 714 9.72 -18.34 -39.62
N GLN A 715 8.68 -18.88 -40.26
CA GLN A 715 7.71 -18.08 -41.02
C GLN A 715 6.81 -17.26 -40.09
N ILE A 716 6.67 -15.97 -40.40
CA ILE A 716 5.83 -15.03 -39.67
C ILE A 716 4.51 -14.85 -40.43
N THR A 717 3.41 -15.25 -39.81
CA THR A 717 2.05 -15.17 -40.39
C THR A 717 1.05 -14.71 -39.31
N PRO A 718 0.24 -13.67 -39.52
CA PRO A 718 0.19 -12.78 -40.70
C PRO A 718 1.50 -12.01 -40.91
N VAL A 719 1.65 -11.36 -42.08
CA VAL A 719 2.88 -10.63 -42.46
C VAL A 719 2.96 -9.30 -41.70
N GLU A 720 3.23 -9.40 -40.40
CA GLU A 720 3.24 -8.29 -39.46
C GLU A 720 4.47 -8.38 -38.54
N TRP A 721 4.86 -7.25 -37.95
CA TRP A 721 6.00 -7.20 -37.04
C TRP A 721 5.68 -6.35 -35.81
N THR A 722 5.94 -6.88 -34.61
CA THR A 722 5.74 -6.15 -33.35
C THR A 722 7.03 -5.46 -32.93
N ILE A 723 6.96 -4.14 -32.76
CA ILE A 723 8.09 -3.29 -32.37
C ILE A 723 8.49 -3.57 -30.92
N THR A 724 9.79 -3.73 -30.68
CA THR A 724 10.38 -3.88 -29.34
C THR A 724 11.44 -2.82 -29.06
N ASN A 725 12.06 -2.90 -27.88
CA ASN A 725 13.20 -2.09 -27.48
C ASN A 725 14.55 -2.70 -27.93
N GLU A 726 14.51 -3.75 -28.74
CA GLU A 726 15.69 -4.42 -29.29
C GLU A 726 15.71 -4.26 -30.81
N VAL A 727 16.90 -4.21 -31.41
CA VAL A 727 16.98 -4.25 -32.87
C VAL A 727 16.50 -5.59 -33.37
N GLN A 728 15.56 -5.53 -34.31
CA GLN A 728 14.95 -6.70 -34.91
C GLN A 728 15.33 -6.77 -36.38
N GLU A 729 15.77 -7.95 -36.81
CA GLU A 729 16.06 -8.25 -38.21
C GLU A 729 15.16 -9.40 -38.70
N GLY A 730 14.70 -9.30 -39.94
CA GLY A 730 13.88 -10.31 -40.60
C GLY A 730 14.20 -10.42 -42.08
N HIS A 731 13.77 -11.51 -42.72
CA HIS A 731 14.01 -11.74 -44.14
C HIS A 731 12.71 -11.83 -44.95
N LEU A 732 12.65 -11.04 -46.03
CA LEU A 732 11.60 -11.12 -47.05
C LEU A 732 12.07 -12.07 -48.16
N ILE A 733 11.36 -13.18 -48.34
CA ILE A 733 11.73 -14.19 -49.34
C ILE A 733 10.95 -13.98 -50.63
N TYR A 734 11.68 -13.87 -51.73
CA TYR A 734 11.18 -13.63 -53.07
C TYR A 734 11.50 -14.79 -54.02
N ARG A 735 10.56 -15.16 -54.88
CA ARG A 735 10.73 -16.15 -55.93
C ARG A 735 11.02 -15.47 -57.25
N LEU A 736 12.11 -15.86 -57.91
CA LEU A 736 12.41 -15.40 -59.26
C LEU A 736 11.41 -16.00 -60.26
N ARG A 737 10.72 -15.14 -61.02
CA ARG A 737 9.82 -15.53 -62.08
C ARG A 737 10.60 -16.14 -63.24
N LYS A 738 10.25 -17.38 -63.57
CA LYS A 738 10.89 -18.16 -64.64
C LYS A 738 9.80 -18.71 -65.55
N LEU A 739 10.06 -18.62 -66.86
CA LEU A 739 9.33 -19.24 -67.94
C LEU A 739 10.15 -20.39 -68.48
N THR A 740 9.65 -21.61 -68.38
CA THR A 740 10.29 -22.80 -68.94
C THR A 740 9.60 -23.18 -70.25
N VAL A 741 10.34 -23.15 -71.36
CA VAL A 741 9.83 -23.48 -72.69
C VAL A 741 10.50 -24.74 -73.19
N HIS A 742 9.71 -25.79 -73.40
CA HIS A 742 10.16 -27.02 -74.06
C HIS A 742 9.71 -26.97 -75.52
N SER A 743 10.65 -26.90 -76.46
CA SER A 743 10.32 -26.74 -77.89
C SER A 743 10.99 -27.80 -78.78
N ARG A 744 10.27 -28.24 -79.82
CA ARG A 744 10.79 -29.11 -80.88
C ARG A 744 10.09 -28.81 -82.22
N GLN A 745 10.70 -29.25 -83.31
CA GLN A 745 10.09 -29.24 -84.64
C GLN A 745 9.95 -30.68 -85.14
N VAL A 746 8.83 -31.00 -85.77
CA VAL A 746 8.59 -32.32 -86.36
C VAL A 746 8.28 -32.15 -87.83
N VAL A 747 9.00 -32.90 -88.65
CA VAL A 747 8.86 -32.91 -90.10
C VAL A 747 7.93 -34.06 -90.50
N ASN A 748 6.70 -33.71 -90.85
CA ASN A 748 5.73 -34.67 -91.36
C ASN A 748 5.96 -34.92 -92.85
N ASN A 749 5.64 -36.15 -93.29
CA ASN A 749 5.71 -36.57 -94.68
C ASN A 749 7.06 -36.22 -95.33
N ALA A 750 8.16 -36.50 -94.63
CA ALA A 750 9.50 -36.21 -95.13
C ALA A 750 9.76 -36.93 -96.47
N ASN A 751 10.36 -36.20 -97.40
CA ASN A 751 10.72 -36.69 -98.72
C ASN A 751 12.25 -36.85 -98.79
N ASN A 752 12.74 -37.99 -99.29
CA ASN A 752 14.18 -38.27 -99.40
C ASN A 752 14.93 -37.35 -100.39
N GLN A 753 14.21 -36.61 -101.24
CA GLN A 753 14.77 -35.63 -102.17
C GLN A 753 14.94 -34.22 -101.57
N VAL A 754 14.32 -33.93 -100.42
CA VAL A 754 14.40 -32.61 -99.74
C VAL A 754 15.13 -32.78 -98.42
N VAL A 755 16.16 -31.95 -98.18
CA VAL A 755 16.97 -32.04 -96.95
C VAL A 755 16.10 -31.80 -95.73
N VAL A 756 15.99 -32.82 -94.88
CA VAL A 756 15.30 -32.72 -93.58
C VAL A 756 16.08 -31.77 -92.67
N PRO A 757 15.50 -30.65 -92.22
CA PRO A 757 16.18 -29.74 -91.31
C PRO A 757 16.47 -30.47 -90.00
N LYS A 758 17.73 -30.40 -89.53
CA LYS A 758 18.15 -30.95 -88.23
C LYS A 758 17.82 -29.99 -87.09
N ARG A 759 17.65 -28.70 -87.38
CA ARG A 759 17.21 -27.66 -86.44
C ARG A 759 16.05 -26.88 -87.03
N GLY A 760 15.06 -26.59 -86.19
CA GLY A 760 14.06 -25.57 -86.41
C GLY A 760 14.43 -24.31 -85.64
N PHE A 761 13.87 -23.19 -86.05
CA PHE A 761 14.12 -21.89 -85.46
C PHE A 761 12.79 -21.19 -85.21
N GLY A 762 12.72 -20.40 -84.15
CA GLY A 762 11.59 -19.54 -83.88
C GLY A 762 11.94 -18.45 -82.90
N THR A 763 11.05 -17.47 -82.81
CA THR A 763 11.17 -16.32 -81.94
C THR A 763 10.02 -16.37 -80.94
N LEU A 764 10.33 -16.16 -79.67
CA LEU A 764 9.35 -15.90 -78.62
C LEU A 764 9.45 -14.43 -78.22
N THR A 765 8.39 -13.65 -78.40
CA THR A 765 8.37 -12.21 -78.09
C THR A 765 7.51 -11.93 -76.85
N SER A 766 8.04 -11.21 -75.86
CA SER A 766 7.26 -10.72 -74.72
C SER A 766 6.41 -9.52 -75.11
N GLY A 767 5.28 -9.35 -74.42
CA GLY A 767 4.46 -8.17 -74.54
C GLY A 767 3.59 -7.92 -73.33
N ASN A 768 3.17 -6.66 -73.20
CA ASN A 768 2.20 -6.25 -72.19
C ASN A 768 0.78 -6.71 -72.56
N THR A 769 -0.17 -6.53 -71.65
CA THR A 769 -1.59 -6.89 -71.86
C THR A 769 -2.28 -6.10 -72.98
N LEU A 770 -1.64 -5.06 -73.51
CA LEU A 770 -2.10 -4.26 -74.65
C LEU A 770 -1.54 -4.75 -76.00
N GLY A 771 -0.65 -5.76 -75.99
CA GLY A 771 -0.09 -6.38 -77.19
C GLY A 771 1.17 -5.73 -77.76
N GLU A 772 1.78 -4.79 -77.03
CA GLU A 772 3.04 -4.17 -77.44
C GLU A 772 4.21 -5.14 -77.21
N LYS A 773 4.97 -5.41 -78.29
CA LYS A 773 6.15 -6.29 -78.27
C LYS A 773 7.36 -5.57 -77.67
N LYS A 774 8.13 -6.25 -76.82
CA LYS A 774 9.32 -5.66 -76.19
C LYS A 774 10.57 -6.51 -76.30
N ASP A 775 10.63 -7.66 -75.63
CA ASP A 775 11.83 -8.50 -75.62
C ASP A 775 11.67 -9.69 -76.58
N GLU A 776 12.70 -9.99 -77.36
CA GLU A 776 12.73 -11.08 -78.33
C GLU A 776 13.72 -12.17 -77.92
N PHE A 777 13.22 -13.41 -77.77
CA PHE A 777 14.04 -14.58 -77.41
C PHE A 777 14.07 -15.57 -78.58
N SER A 778 15.26 -15.81 -79.13
CA SER A 778 15.44 -16.82 -80.18
C SER A 778 15.47 -18.23 -79.60
N LEU A 779 14.65 -19.13 -80.13
CA LEU A 779 14.57 -20.53 -79.78
C LEU A 779 15.10 -21.41 -80.93
N ASN A 780 16.09 -22.25 -80.62
CA ASN A 780 16.59 -23.28 -81.52
C ASN A 780 16.01 -24.63 -81.10
N MET A 781 15.34 -25.32 -82.00
CA MET A 781 14.60 -26.53 -81.67
C MET A 781 15.11 -27.72 -82.45
N ASN A 782 15.29 -28.87 -81.80
CA ASN A 782 15.59 -30.12 -82.48
C ASN A 782 14.50 -30.41 -83.50
N SER A 783 14.91 -30.69 -84.73
CA SER A 783 14.00 -30.97 -85.84
C SER A 783 14.21 -32.39 -86.34
N THR A 784 13.16 -33.20 -86.27
CA THR A 784 13.25 -34.63 -86.61
C THR A 784 12.00 -35.10 -87.37
N VAL A 785 12.09 -36.27 -87.99
CA VAL A 785 10.92 -36.96 -88.57
C VAL A 785 10.19 -37.83 -87.54
N ASP A 786 10.77 -38.01 -86.36
CA ASP A 786 10.25 -38.84 -85.28
C ASP A 786 9.55 -37.98 -84.23
N ASN A 787 8.24 -38.15 -84.13
CA ASN A 787 7.39 -37.47 -83.16
C ASN A 787 7.65 -37.89 -81.69
N GLY A 788 8.55 -38.85 -81.43
CA GLY A 788 9.06 -39.22 -80.11
C GLY A 788 10.31 -38.46 -79.64
N SER A 789 10.89 -37.60 -80.49
CA SER A 789 12.16 -36.91 -80.20
C SER A 789 12.09 -35.93 -79.02
N ALA A 790 13.20 -35.76 -78.30
CA ALA A 790 13.31 -34.91 -77.13
C ALA A 790 13.11 -33.41 -77.46
N PHE A 791 12.55 -32.68 -76.51
CA PHE A 791 12.40 -31.22 -76.57
C PHE A 791 13.69 -30.52 -76.13
N ASP A 792 14.05 -29.42 -76.78
CA ASP A 792 15.04 -28.47 -76.26
C ASP A 792 14.37 -27.58 -75.21
N THR A 793 15.03 -27.35 -74.07
CA THR A 793 14.46 -26.63 -72.93
C THR A 793 15.15 -25.28 -72.72
N TYR A 794 14.35 -24.23 -72.54
CA TYR A 794 14.80 -22.87 -72.31
C TYR A 794 14.19 -22.33 -71.02
N ILE A 795 14.99 -21.66 -70.19
CA ILE A 795 14.53 -20.99 -68.97
C ILE A 795 14.75 -19.50 -69.15
N ILE A 796 13.67 -18.73 -69.22
CA ILE A 796 13.65 -17.30 -69.47
C ILE A 796 13.12 -16.62 -68.20
N ARG A 797 13.73 -15.50 -67.79
CA ARG A 797 13.16 -14.69 -66.70
C ARG A 797 12.13 -13.75 -67.29
N TYR A 798 10.96 -13.62 -66.67
CA TYR A 798 9.90 -12.75 -67.21
C TYR A 798 9.50 -11.63 -66.25
N GLN A 799 9.05 -10.52 -66.81
CA GLN A 799 8.64 -9.32 -66.09
C GLN A 799 7.15 -9.38 -65.75
N ILE A 800 6.76 -8.89 -64.56
CA ILE A 800 5.34 -8.87 -64.14
C ILE A 800 4.44 -8.06 -65.08
N LYS A 801 4.99 -7.05 -65.74
CA LYS A 801 4.25 -6.16 -66.65
C LYS A 801 4.09 -6.74 -68.05
N GLU A 802 4.80 -7.83 -68.36
CA GLU A 802 4.83 -8.48 -69.67
C GLU A 802 4.51 -9.97 -69.55
N PRO A 803 3.29 -10.32 -69.11
CA PRO A 803 2.94 -11.72 -68.90
C PRO A 803 2.61 -12.46 -70.20
N LEU A 804 2.53 -11.78 -71.36
CA LEU A 804 2.13 -12.40 -72.61
C LEU A 804 3.36 -12.69 -73.49
N TYR A 805 3.53 -13.94 -73.90
CA TYR A 805 4.59 -14.36 -74.81
C TYR A 805 4.01 -14.95 -76.08
N THR A 806 4.42 -14.44 -77.23
CA THR A 806 3.97 -14.92 -78.55
C THR A 806 5.09 -15.63 -79.29
N PHE A 807 4.86 -16.86 -79.73
CA PHE A 807 5.82 -17.64 -80.50
C PHE A 807 5.54 -17.59 -82.00
N ILE A 808 6.60 -17.38 -82.80
CA ILE A 808 6.57 -17.37 -84.26
C ILE A 808 7.72 -18.24 -84.77
N SER A 809 7.42 -19.29 -85.55
CA SER A 809 8.47 -20.13 -86.16
C SER A 809 9.03 -19.51 -87.45
N LYS A 810 10.33 -19.70 -87.68
CA LYS A 810 11.01 -19.41 -88.95
C LYS A 810 11.04 -20.69 -89.79
N ILE A 811 10.21 -20.73 -90.83
CA ILE A 811 10.03 -21.92 -91.67
C ILE A 811 11.09 -21.93 -92.80
N PRO A 812 11.82 -23.05 -93.01
CA PRO A 812 12.76 -23.16 -94.13
C PRO A 812 12.05 -23.05 -95.49
N MET A 813 12.72 -22.47 -96.48
CA MET A 813 12.14 -22.14 -97.80
C MET A 813 11.44 -23.28 -98.55
N ASN A 814 11.87 -24.54 -98.37
CA ASN A 814 11.27 -25.71 -99.03
C ASN A 814 10.18 -26.41 -98.19
N TYR A 815 9.75 -25.78 -97.10
CA TYR A 815 8.77 -26.32 -96.16
C TYR A 815 7.62 -25.34 -95.97
N GLU A 816 6.45 -25.85 -95.61
CA GLU A 816 5.35 -25.05 -95.08
C GLU A 816 4.99 -25.48 -93.65
N LEU A 817 4.46 -24.53 -92.90
CA LEU A 817 3.92 -24.77 -91.58
C LEU A 817 2.62 -25.57 -91.70
N ILE A 818 2.55 -26.71 -91.01
CA ILE A 818 1.28 -27.42 -90.80
C ILE A 818 0.52 -26.74 -89.66
N GLY A 819 1.21 -26.50 -88.54
CA GLY A 819 0.66 -25.84 -87.37
C GLY A 819 1.48 -26.10 -86.12
N TYR A 820 1.04 -25.54 -85.00
CA TYR A 820 1.62 -25.67 -83.69
C TYR A 820 0.73 -26.53 -82.78
N VAL A 821 1.34 -27.29 -81.89
CA VAL A 821 0.66 -27.90 -80.75
C VAL A 821 1.34 -27.40 -79.48
N LEU A 822 0.55 -26.79 -78.58
CA LEU A 822 1.00 -26.35 -77.27
C LEU A 822 0.23 -27.09 -76.18
N THR A 823 0.94 -27.57 -75.16
CA THR A 823 0.38 -28.14 -73.93
C THR A 823 1.11 -27.56 -72.72
N THR A 824 0.43 -27.52 -71.57
CA THR A 824 1.01 -27.04 -70.29
C THR A 824 1.62 -28.17 -69.46
N ASP A 825 1.58 -29.39 -70.00
CA ASP A 825 2.06 -30.63 -69.43
C ASP A 825 2.66 -31.50 -70.54
N LYS A 826 3.56 -32.41 -70.17
CA LYS A 826 4.29 -33.27 -71.12
C LYS A 826 3.38 -34.38 -71.68
N GLY A 827 2.48 -34.00 -72.57
CA GLY A 827 1.56 -34.89 -73.27
C GLY A 827 2.07 -35.36 -74.63
N GLN A 828 1.28 -36.20 -75.30
CA GLN A 828 1.55 -36.61 -76.67
C GLN A 828 1.11 -35.51 -77.64
N HIS A 829 2.05 -34.94 -78.40
CA HIS A 829 1.71 -34.00 -79.47
C HIS A 829 1.41 -34.80 -80.74
N LEU A 830 0.25 -34.55 -81.35
CA LEU A 830 -0.15 -35.16 -82.63
C LEU A 830 -0.39 -34.05 -83.64
N SER A 831 0.15 -34.22 -84.86
CA SER A 831 -0.01 -33.22 -85.92
C SER A 831 -1.46 -32.93 -86.32
N SER A 832 -2.38 -33.89 -86.13
CA SER A 832 -3.82 -33.70 -86.35
C SER A 832 -4.46 -32.66 -85.43
N ASN A 833 -3.84 -32.39 -84.29
CA ASN A 833 -4.34 -31.46 -83.28
C ASN A 833 -3.67 -30.08 -83.41
N SER A 834 -2.92 -29.84 -84.49
CA SER A 834 -2.16 -28.60 -84.69
C SER A 834 -3.03 -27.46 -85.23
N SER A 835 -2.66 -26.22 -84.88
CA SER A 835 -3.31 -24.99 -85.35
C SER A 835 -2.28 -24.05 -85.99
N GLN A 836 -2.65 -23.36 -87.07
CA GLN A 836 -1.80 -22.34 -87.70
C GLN A 836 -1.86 -20.98 -86.98
N THR A 837 -2.67 -20.86 -85.93
CA THR A 837 -2.76 -19.62 -85.15
C THR A 837 -1.44 -19.40 -84.38
N PRO A 838 -0.87 -18.19 -84.38
CA PRO A 838 0.30 -17.89 -83.55
C PRO A 838 0.04 -18.25 -82.09
N ILE A 839 1.02 -18.88 -81.47
CA ILE A 839 0.89 -19.31 -80.07
C ILE A 839 1.10 -18.10 -79.17
N GLN A 840 0.14 -17.84 -78.29
CA GLN A 840 0.26 -16.82 -77.24
C GLN A 840 0.03 -17.48 -75.87
N VAL A 841 0.95 -17.25 -74.94
CA VAL A 841 0.92 -17.83 -73.59
C VAL A 841 0.93 -16.71 -72.56
N ASP A 842 -0.03 -16.77 -71.64
CA ASP A 842 -0.03 -15.96 -70.42
C ASP A 842 0.79 -16.68 -69.34
N VAL A 843 2.05 -16.27 -69.18
CA VAL A 843 3.03 -16.91 -68.31
C VAL A 843 2.75 -16.66 -66.82
N SER A 844 1.87 -15.71 -66.49
CA SER A 844 1.39 -15.53 -65.12
C SER A 844 0.49 -16.68 -64.66
N LYS A 845 -0.11 -17.42 -65.60
CA LYS A 845 -0.95 -18.58 -65.35
C LYS A 845 -0.22 -19.90 -65.60
N ASN A 846 0.53 -19.97 -66.70
CA ASN A 846 1.24 -21.16 -67.12
C ASN A 846 2.71 -20.83 -67.43
N PRO A 847 3.58 -20.83 -66.40
CA PRO A 847 5.01 -20.49 -66.55
C PRO A 847 5.86 -21.63 -67.13
N GLU A 848 5.24 -22.73 -67.56
CA GLU A 848 5.91 -23.85 -68.21
C GLU A 848 5.00 -24.43 -69.30
N PHE A 849 5.57 -24.69 -70.49
CA PHE A 849 4.81 -25.29 -71.60
C PHE A 849 5.68 -26.06 -72.58
N TRP A 850 5.04 -27.00 -73.29
CA TRP A 850 5.60 -27.79 -74.37
C TRP A 850 5.02 -27.33 -75.69
N LEU A 851 5.89 -27.12 -76.68
CA LEU A 851 5.57 -26.59 -77.99
C LEU A 851 6.18 -27.47 -79.07
N THR A 852 5.34 -28.02 -79.95
CA THR A 852 5.80 -28.69 -81.17
C THR A 852 5.38 -27.91 -82.40
N THR A 853 6.33 -27.56 -83.25
CA THR A 853 6.08 -26.99 -84.58
C THR A 853 6.07 -28.10 -85.62
N TYR A 854 4.96 -28.31 -86.31
CA TYR A 854 4.87 -29.28 -87.40
C TYR A 854 5.08 -28.61 -88.75
N ILE A 855 6.00 -29.14 -89.55
CA ILE A 855 6.25 -28.67 -90.92
C ILE A 855 6.21 -29.85 -91.90
N LYS A 856 5.96 -29.58 -93.19
CA LYS A 856 6.09 -30.58 -94.26
C LYS A 856 6.73 -29.98 -95.51
N PRO A 857 7.37 -30.78 -96.36
CA PRO A 857 7.90 -30.30 -97.63
C PRO A 857 6.77 -29.78 -98.53
N VAL A 858 7.01 -28.66 -99.23
CA VAL A 858 6.07 -28.12 -100.26
C VAL A 858 6.39 -28.61 -101.68
N THR A 859 7.53 -29.26 -101.87
CA THR A 859 7.99 -29.73 -103.20
C THR A 859 8.49 -31.17 -103.18
N LEU A 860 8.39 -31.83 -104.34
CA LEU A 860 8.93 -33.19 -104.54
C LEU A 860 10.44 -33.18 -104.88
N GLN A 861 10.97 -32.02 -105.29
CA GLN A 861 12.36 -31.75 -105.64
C GLN A 861 12.73 -30.34 -105.12
N PRO A 862 13.97 -30.06 -104.70
CA PRO A 862 14.35 -28.73 -104.22
C PRO A 862 14.12 -27.66 -105.30
N THR A 863 13.62 -26.49 -104.89
CA THR A 863 13.28 -25.39 -105.82
C THR A 863 14.49 -24.77 -106.53
N PHE A 864 15.72 -25.05 -106.08
CA PHE A 864 16.97 -24.64 -106.72
C PHE A 864 18.01 -25.78 -106.65
N HIS A 865 18.73 -26.03 -107.76
CA HIS A 865 19.92 -26.89 -107.77
C HIS A 865 21.16 -26.05 -107.40
N HIS A 866 21.83 -26.36 -106.29
CA HIS A 866 23.08 -25.72 -105.86
C HIS A 866 24.20 -26.76 -105.69
N TRP A 867 25.44 -26.43 -106.07
CA TRP A 867 26.57 -27.36 -106.06
C TRP A 867 26.99 -27.80 -104.64
N GLU A 868 26.65 -27.00 -103.63
CA GLU A 868 26.89 -27.31 -102.21
C GLU A 868 25.98 -28.42 -101.63
N TYR A 869 25.00 -28.95 -102.36
CA TYR A 869 24.20 -30.12 -101.90
C TYR A 869 25.06 -31.37 -101.63
N LYS A 870 26.30 -31.42 -102.11
CA LYS A 870 27.24 -32.55 -101.92
C LYS A 870 28.22 -32.36 -100.75
N GLU A 871 28.39 -31.15 -100.23
CA GLU A 871 29.28 -30.87 -99.10
C GLU A 871 28.44 -30.53 -97.85
N ASN A 872 28.26 -31.54 -97.01
CA ASN A 872 27.17 -31.66 -96.06
C ASN A 872 27.23 -30.64 -94.88
N LYS A 873 26.79 -29.41 -95.10
CA LYS A 873 26.41 -28.43 -94.06
C LYS A 873 24.99 -27.87 -94.23
N LEU A 874 24.07 -28.65 -94.82
CA LEU A 874 22.66 -28.26 -94.93
C LEU A 874 21.86 -28.73 -93.70
N GLY A 875 21.12 -27.79 -93.09
CA GLY A 875 20.35 -28.01 -91.86
C GLY A 875 20.65 -27.03 -90.71
N THR A 876 21.58 -26.09 -90.92
CA THR A 876 21.91 -24.98 -90.01
C THR A 876 21.88 -23.68 -90.81
N ILE A 877 21.08 -22.69 -90.39
CA ILE A 877 21.18 -21.31 -90.87
C ILE A 877 22.43 -20.71 -90.23
N GLN A 878 23.30 -20.03 -91.00
CA GLN A 878 24.35 -19.19 -90.41
C GLN A 878 23.69 -17.94 -89.84
N ASN A 879 23.87 -17.70 -88.53
CA ASN A 879 23.51 -16.43 -87.93
C ASN A 879 24.49 -15.36 -88.43
N GLU A 880 23.98 -14.22 -88.89
CA GLU A 880 24.70 -12.93 -88.81
C GLU A 880 24.49 -12.32 -87.43
#